data_AF-A0A5N6QSC4-F1
#
_entry.id   AF-A0A5N6QSC4-F1
#
_cell.length_a   1.000
_cell.length_b   1.000
_cell.length_c   1.000
_cell.angle_alpha   90.00
_cell.angle_beta   90.00
_cell.angle_gamma   90.00
#
_symmetry.space_group_name_H-M   'P 1'
#
loop_
_entity.id
_entity.type
_entity.pdbx_description
1 polymer ?
#
loop_
_entity_poly.entity_id
_entity_poly.type
_entity_poly.pdbx_seq_one_letter_code
_entity_poly.pdbx_strand_id
1 'polypeptide(L)'
;MQGFPQSGVPGPGPASDGLAQLQATMHAIEVACHSIQMHINPAAAEATILSLCQSPQPYQACQFILGNSQVPNARFQAAAAIRDAAIREWGFLTADDKRSLISFCLCFIMQHASSSEGYVLAKVSSVAAQLMKRGWLDFTAVEKESFFNQVHQAILGIHGVDVQFIGVNFLESLVSEFSPSTSSAMGLPREFHEQCRRSLEIDYLKMFYRWAQDAALCVANRIIESNSLVPEVKVCNAALRLMLQILNWDFRYNNNSTKTSINVFSAGARHDTDSLKRFECTLVQPGTAWRDILISSGHIGWLLSLYAALRHKFSCEGYWLDCPIAVSSRKLIVQFCSLTGTIFLSDNGQMHKHHLLQLLSGILDWMDPPDVVSKLIECGKSESEMLDGCRALLSIANVTTPFVFDQLLKSIRPFGSVTLLSSLMCEVVKVLTINNTEEETWSCVARDILLDTWTALLVPLDSTGGNAMLPPEGISAAGNLFALIVESELKAAASSALTDDVDSDYLHASVSAMDERLSSYALIARAAIDVTIPLLMKLFSERVSRLNQGRGVIDPTETLEEVYSLLLIAGHVLADEGEGETPIVPYAIQTYFADNIEADKHPVIALSRQVFWFAEQSLDPELRASVFSPRLMEAVVWFLARWSLTYLMHPKEIREGNCDSGHGQAHQLRSREVLLSFFGENNQGKLVLDIVVRVSITTLMSYPGEKDLQVLTCYRLLHALVQQKHICVHLFPLVTHAFANEKSLFLLNTAHQRSLAQTLVRSASGLINSEASNLYVRDLTSHMATYLRELSSMNDLKSAAQQPDIILLVSCMLERLCGVASASEPRTQNAIYELGFSVMNPVLVLLESAVVYLLLKFVVAWVNGQIAYLEAHETAVVVDFCMRLLQLYSSHNIGKISLSLSSSLLSEAKTEKYKDLRALLQLLSSLCSKDLVDFSSDSIETHGTNISQVVCFGLHIVTPLISLDLLKYPKLCHDYFSLLSHLLEVYPETVAQLNGEAFTHVLGTLDFGLHYQDTEVVDMCLRALKALASYHYTQTVCGKTGLGLHIAGLKDPGGNLQEGILSRFLRSLLQLLLFEDYSPDLVSSAADALLPLILCEQGLYQRLGNELIERQANPTLRSRLENALQSLTSANQLSSTLDRINYQRFRKNLNNFLIEVRGFLRTK
;
A
#
# COMPACT_ATOMS: atom_id res chain seq x y z
N MET A 1 35.18 22.32 40.50
CA MET A 1 36.22 22.07 41.53
C MET A 1 35.66 22.41 42.90
N GLN A 2 36.13 21.72 43.96
CA GLN A 2 35.50 21.43 45.27
C GLN A 2 34.57 20.21 45.18
N GLY A 3 34.72 19.07 45.86
CA GLY A 3 35.66 18.57 46.85
C GLY A 3 34.92 17.55 47.74
N PHE A 4 35.10 16.24 47.53
CA PHE A 4 34.54 15.16 48.37
C PHE A 4 35.64 14.44 49.16
N PRO A 5 35.35 13.92 50.38
CA PRO A 5 36.36 13.55 51.36
C PRO A 5 36.99 12.18 51.09
N GLN A 6 38.28 12.08 51.39
CA GLN A 6 39.03 10.83 51.46
C GLN A 6 38.52 9.96 52.61
N SER A 7 38.13 8.72 52.32
CA SER A 7 37.94 7.67 53.32
C SER A 7 38.81 6.47 52.99
N GLY A 8 39.83 6.27 53.85
CA GLY A 8 40.36 4.99 54.34
C GLY A 8 40.61 3.84 53.35
N VAL A 9 41.89 3.54 53.15
CA VAL A 9 42.41 2.28 52.57
C VAL A 9 41.84 1.04 53.28
N PRO A 10 41.30 0.05 52.55
CA PRO A 10 41.28 -1.35 52.98
C PRO A 10 42.36 -2.16 52.23
N GLY A 11 42.99 -3.10 52.94
CA GLY A 11 44.05 -3.99 52.42
C GLY A 11 43.60 -4.96 51.31
N PRO A 12 44.52 -5.78 50.78
CA PRO A 12 44.32 -6.52 49.53
C PRO A 12 43.40 -7.72 49.74
N GLY A 13 42.22 -7.66 49.12
CA GLY A 13 41.22 -8.72 48.97
C GLY A 13 40.52 -8.56 47.60
N PRO A 14 39.54 -9.41 47.24
CA PRO A 14 39.27 -10.01 45.91
C PRO A 14 38.78 -9.09 44.77
N ALA A 15 39.14 -7.81 44.76
CA ALA A 15 38.78 -6.84 43.72
C ALA A 15 39.65 -6.93 42.45
N SER A 16 40.81 -7.60 42.49
CA SER A 16 41.74 -7.65 41.34
C SER A 16 41.25 -8.50 40.17
N ASP A 17 40.53 -9.60 40.44
CA ASP A 17 40.12 -10.54 39.40
C ASP A 17 38.96 -10.01 38.55
N GLY A 18 38.03 -9.26 39.16
CA GLY A 18 36.91 -8.64 38.44
C GLY A 18 37.37 -7.53 37.47
N LEU A 19 38.37 -6.74 37.86
CA LEU A 19 38.93 -5.69 36.98
C LEU A 19 39.66 -6.29 35.77
N ALA A 20 40.42 -7.37 35.97
CA ALA A 20 41.10 -8.06 34.89
C ALA A 20 40.10 -8.65 33.87
N GLN A 21 38.98 -9.18 34.35
CA GLN A 21 37.92 -9.70 33.48
C GLN A 21 37.24 -8.59 32.66
N LEU A 22 36.91 -7.45 33.27
CA LEU A 22 36.33 -6.29 32.57
C LEU A 22 37.28 -5.74 31.49
N GLN A 23 38.59 -5.67 31.78
CA GLN A 23 39.60 -5.27 30.82
C GLN A 23 39.73 -6.26 29.65
N ALA A 24 39.69 -7.56 29.93
CA ALA A 24 39.73 -8.59 28.90
C ALA A 24 38.50 -8.51 27.96
N THR A 25 37.29 -8.33 28.52
CA THR A 25 36.07 -8.16 27.72
C THR A 25 36.14 -6.90 26.87
N MET A 26 36.60 -5.77 27.42
CA MET A 26 36.80 -4.54 26.65
C MET A 26 37.74 -4.76 25.48
N HIS A 27 38.91 -5.37 25.72
CA HIS A 27 39.90 -5.62 24.67
C HIS A 27 39.36 -6.55 23.57
N ALA A 28 38.62 -7.59 23.93
CA ALA A 28 38.00 -8.49 22.97
C ALA A 28 37.01 -7.77 22.04
N ILE A 29 36.21 -6.84 22.59
CA ILE A 29 35.23 -6.05 21.82
C ILE A 29 35.93 -5.01 20.95
N GLU A 30 36.99 -4.37 21.44
CA GLU A 30 37.83 -3.45 20.65
C GLU A 30 38.45 -4.16 19.44
N VAL A 31 39.01 -5.36 19.66
CA VAL A 31 39.57 -6.20 18.58
C VAL A 31 38.48 -6.62 17.60
N ALA A 32 37.31 -7.05 18.07
CA ALA A 32 36.19 -7.41 17.19
C ALA A 32 35.72 -6.22 16.33
N CYS A 33 35.59 -5.03 16.91
CA CYS A 33 35.23 -3.82 16.17
C CYS A 33 36.27 -3.48 15.10
N HIS A 34 37.56 -3.60 15.42
CA HIS A 34 38.63 -3.37 14.45
C HIS A 34 38.62 -4.40 13.31
N SER A 35 38.39 -5.68 13.63
CA SER A 35 38.28 -6.76 12.66
C SER A 35 37.14 -6.56 11.66
N ILE A 36 35.96 -6.09 12.12
CA ILE A 36 34.84 -5.72 11.22
C ILE A 36 35.25 -4.56 10.30
N GLN A 37 35.86 -3.52 10.86
CA GLN A 37 36.27 -2.34 10.09
C GLN A 37 37.35 -2.68 9.04
N MET A 38 38.21 -3.66 9.32
CA MET A 38 39.24 -4.14 8.40
C MET A 38 38.77 -5.29 7.50
N HIS A 39 37.51 -5.72 7.61
CA HIS A 39 36.95 -6.92 6.94
C HIS A 39 37.75 -8.21 7.18
N ILE A 40 38.37 -8.35 8.35
CA ILE A 40 39.14 -9.53 8.74
C ILE A 40 38.24 -10.45 9.56
N ASN A 41 37.81 -11.57 8.96
CA ASN A 41 36.94 -12.58 9.59
C ASN A 41 35.68 -11.98 10.28
N PRO A 42 34.81 -11.29 9.52
CA PRO A 42 33.67 -10.55 10.07
C PRO A 42 32.71 -11.45 10.86
N ALA A 43 32.49 -12.69 10.43
CA ALA A 43 31.62 -13.64 11.12
C ALA A 43 32.07 -13.93 12.57
N ALA A 44 33.37 -14.09 12.82
CA ALA A 44 33.89 -14.33 14.16
C ALA A 44 33.81 -13.07 15.04
N ALA A 45 34.03 -11.90 14.45
CA ALA A 45 33.91 -10.63 15.14
C ALA A 45 32.45 -10.30 15.52
N GLU A 46 31.51 -10.55 14.60
CA GLU A 46 30.07 -10.45 14.86
C GLU A 46 29.63 -11.41 15.95
N ALA A 47 30.08 -12.68 15.91
CA ALA A 47 29.80 -13.64 16.98
C ALA A 47 30.32 -13.17 18.35
N THR A 48 31.48 -12.51 18.39
CA THR A 48 32.04 -11.94 19.62
C THR A 48 31.18 -10.79 20.15
N ILE A 49 30.74 -9.87 19.30
CA ILE A 49 29.85 -8.75 19.70
C ILE A 49 28.49 -9.28 20.14
N LEU A 50 27.91 -10.24 19.40
CA LEU A 50 26.65 -10.89 19.76
C LEU A 50 26.75 -11.60 21.10
N SER A 51 27.90 -12.20 21.43
CA SER A 51 28.12 -12.84 22.73
C SER A 51 27.99 -11.86 23.90
N LEU A 52 28.44 -10.61 23.72
CA LEU A 52 28.25 -9.56 24.73
C LEU A 52 26.76 -9.23 24.91
N CYS A 53 26.03 -9.04 23.81
CA CYS A 53 24.59 -8.74 23.86
C CYS A 53 23.77 -9.88 24.49
N GLN A 54 24.18 -11.13 24.28
CA GLN A 54 23.52 -12.33 24.79
C GLN A 54 23.94 -12.72 26.22
N SER A 55 25.06 -12.19 26.71
CA SER A 55 25.54 -12.51 28.05
C SER A 55 24.55 -12.02 29.14
N PRO A 56 24.43 -12.75 30.26
CA PRO A 56 23.54 -12.37 31.35
C PRO A 56 24.12 -11.17 32.11
N GLN A 57 23.29 -10.14 32.36
CA GLN A 57 23.66 -8.93 33.11
C GLN A 57 24.99 -8.26 32.66
N PRO A 58 25.16 -7.90 31.38
CA PRO A 58 26.41 -7.31 30.86
C PRO A 58 26.66 -5.86 31.31
N TYR A 59 25.80 -5.32 32.18
CA TYR A 59 25.74 -3.89 32.49
C TYR A 59 27.07 -3.34 33.03
N GLN A 60 27.72 -4.05 33.96
CA GLN A 60 29.01 -3.60 34.52
C GLN A 60 30.12 -3.56 33.46
N ALA A 61 30.19 -4.59 32.60
CA ALA A 61 31.14 -4.63 31.48
C ALA A 61 30.88 -3.51 30.48
N CYS A 62 29.62 -3.28 30.12
CA CYS A 62 29.25 -2.23 29.17
C CYS A 62 29.50 -0.83 29.74
N GLN A 63 29.18 -0.58 31.01
CA GLN A 63 29.49 0.67 31.71
C GLN A 63 31.01 0.90 31.77
N PHE A 64 31.79 -0.15 32.01
CA PHE A 64 33.25 -0.08 32.00
C PHE A 64 33.79 0.25 30.61
N ILE A 65 33.29 -0.39 29.55
CA ILE A 65 33.68 -0.12 28.16
C ILE A 65 33.34 1.34 27.79
N LEU A 66 32.13 1.81 28.11
CA LEU A 66 31.69 3.17 27.85
C LEU A 66 32.60 4.21 28.53
N GLY A 67 33.00 3.97 29.78
CA GLY A 67 33.84 4.88 30.55
C GLY A 67 35.35 4.85 30.22
N ASN A 68 35.87 3.73 29.71
CA ASN A 68 37.33 3.51 29.63
C ASN A 68 37.88 3.23 28.23
N SER A 69 37.10 2.59 27.34
CA SER A 69 37.57 2.23 25.98
C SER A 69 37.93 3.49 25.20
N GLN A 70 38.97 3.44 24.38
CA GLN A 70 39.33 4.52 23.45
C GLN A 70 38.78 4.28 22.03
N VAL A 71 38.06 3.17 21.83
CA VAL A 71 37.49 2.80 20.52
C VAL A 71 36.01 3.19 20.48
N PRO A 72 35.62 4.19 19.67
CA PRO A 72 34.24 4.69 19.63
C PRO A 72 33.21 3.61 19.23
N ASN A 73 33.60 2.70 18.33
CA ASN A 73 32.76 1.56 17.94
C ASN A 73 32.52 0.58 19.09
N ALA A 74 33.51 0.35 19.96
CA ALA A 74 33.34 -0.50 21.14
C ALA A 74 32.35 0.14 22.13
N ARG A 75 32.43 1.45 22.34
CA ARG A 75 31.46 2.22 23.13
C ARG A 75 30.05 2.13 22.54
N PHE A 76 29.91 2.25 21.22
CA PHE A 76 28.62 2.10 20.53
C PHE A 76 28.02 0.70 20.73
N GLN A 77 28.82 -0.36 20.58
CA GLN A 77 28.37 -1.74 20.79
C GLN A 77 28.02 -2.01 22.25
N ALA A 78 28.78 -1.47 23.20
CA ALA A 78 28.45 -1.57 24.62
C ALA A 78 27.09 -0.90 24.94
N ALA A 79 26.80 0.26 24.36
CA ALA A 79 25.49 0.90 24.50
C ALA A 79 24.36 0.05 23.89
N ALA A 80 24.60 -0.57 22.72
CA ALA A 80 23.64 -1.50 22.11
C ALA A 80 23.41 -2.75 22.98
N ALA A 81 24.46 -3.31 23.57
CA ALA A 81 24.38 -4.45 24.48
C ALA A 81 23.59 -4.11 25.75
N ILE A 82 23.73 -2.91 26.32
CA ILE A 82 22.88 -2.44 27.44
C ILE A 82 21.41 -2.47 27.05
N ARG A 83 21.05 -1.93 25.88
CA ARG A 83 19.67 -1.95 25.38
C ARG A 83 19.15 -3.38 25.24
N ASP A 84 19.87 -4.24 24.52
CA ASP A 84 19.39 -5.58 24.19
C ASP A 84 19.24 -6.43 25.44
N ALA A 85 20.21 -6.35 26.36
CA ALA A 85 20.13 -7.02 27.64
C ALA A 85 19.00 -6.47 28.51
N ALA A 86 18.88 -5.14 28.65
CA ALA A 86 17.87 -4.54 29.51
C ALA A 86 16.43 -4.76 29.00
N ILE A 87 16.17 -4.75 27.69
CA ILE A 87 14.84 -5.05 27.13
C ILE A 87 14.48 -6.52 27.40
N ARG A 88 15.43 -7.44 27.16
CA ARG A 88 15.26 -8.88 27.42
C ARG A 88 15.07 -9.18 28.91
N GLU A 89 15.84 -8.52 29.77
CA GLU A 89 15.93 -8.79 31.21
C GLU A 89 15.07 -7.84 32.06
N TRP A 90 14.26 -6.98 31.45
CA TRP A 90 13.53 -5.91 32.13
C TRP A 90 12.66 -6.41 33.29
N GLY A 91 12.10 -7.61 33.14
CA GLY A 91 11.31 -8.26 34.18
C GLY A 91 12.12 -8.65 35.43
N PHE A 92 13.44 -8.83 35.35
CA PHE A 92 14.33 -9.24 36.45
C PHE A 92 15.00 -8.08 37.16
N LEU A 93 15.22 -6.97 36.45
CA LEU A 93 15.88 -5.81 37.02
C LEU A 93 15.05 -5.25 38.18
N THR A 94 15.72 -4.98 39.31
CA THR A 94 15.07 -4.31 40.43
C THR A 94 14.65 -2.89 40.01
N ALA A 95 13.71 -2.28 40.73
CA ALA A 95 13.34 -0.89 40.47
C ALA A 95 14.57 0.05 40.56
N ASP A 96 15.52 -0.26 41.45
CA ASP A 96 16.77 0.50 41.58
C ASP A 96 17.69 0.30 40.38
N ASP A 97 17.86 -0.93 39.88
CA ASP A 97 18.69 -1.21 38.70
C ASP A 97 18.13 -0.54 37.45
N LYS A 98 16.80 -0.61 37.25
CA LYS A 98 16.11 0.05 36.14
C LYS A 98 16.39 1.56 36.14
N ARG A 99 16.24 2.20 37.31
CA ARG A 99 16.48 3.65 37.46
C ARG A 99 17.97 4.00 37.32
N SER A 100 18.85 3.16 37.85
CA SER A 100 20.30 3.33 37.78
C SER A 100 20.82 3.28 36.34
N LEU A 101 20.32 2.34 35.51
CA LEU A 101 20.71 2.24 34.10
C LEU A 101 20.30 3.47 33.28
N ILE A 102 19.08 3.97 33.48
CA ILE A 102 18.59 5.20 32.82
C ILE A 102 19.42 6.39 33.28
N SER A 103 19.61 6.54 34.59
CA SER A 103 20.39 7.63 35.19
C SER A 103 21.84 7.61 34.71
N PHE A 104 22.45 6.43 34.59
CA PHE A 104 23.81 6.27 34.05
C PHE A 104 23.90 6.78 32.62
N CYS A 105 22.98 6.36 31.74
CA CYS A 105 23.00 6.79 30.34
C CYS A 105 22.81 8.31 30.22
N LEU A 106 21.89 8.89 31.00
CA LEU A 106 21.67 10.34 31.06
C LEU A 106 22.91 11.08 31.60
N CYS A 107 23.53 10.60 32.68
CA CYS A 107 24.75 11.22 33.21
C CYS A 107 25.90 11.14 32.21
N PHE A 108 26.06 10.00 31.53
CA PHE A 108 27.12 9.78 30.55
C PHE A 108 27.01 10.79 29.40
N ILE A 109 25.84 10.95 28.79
CA ILE A 109 25.69 11.90 27.67
C ILE A 109 25.91 13.35 28.10
N MET A 110 25.56 13.72 29.33
CA MET A 110 25.78 15.08 29.85
C MET A 110 27.26 15.34 30.18
N GLN A 111 27.97 14.36 30.76
CA GLN A 111 29.39 14.48 31.10
C GLN A 111 30.28 14.54 29.85
N HIS A 112 29.89 13.82 28.79
CA HIS A 112 30.64 13.73 27.54
C HIS A 112 30.07 14.63 26.43
N ALA A 113 29.25 15.64 26.77
CA ALA A 113 28.55 16.47 25.80
C ALA A 113 29.47 17.21 24.80
N SER A 114 30.71 17.52 25.20
CA SER A 114 31.72 18.19 24.37
C SER A 114 32.56 17.21 23.52
N SER A 115 32.24 15.91 23.50
CA SER A 115 32.97 14.90 22.71
C SER A 115 32.73 15.07 21.20
N SER A 116 33.75 14.79 20.40
CA SER A 116 33.65 14.75 18.93
C SER A 116 32.88 13.53 18.41
N GLU A 117 32.66 12.50 19.24
CA GLU A 117 32.00 11.24 18.87
C GLU A 117 30.46 11.32 18.96
N GLY A 118 29.86 12.22 18.17
CA GLY A 118 28.42 12.51 18.25
C GLY A 118 27.51 11.29 18.07
N TYR A 119 27.90 10.32 17.24
CA TYR A 119 27.08 9.12 16.99
C TYR A 119 27.02 8.17 18.21
N VAL A 120 28.05 8.14 19.06
CA VAL A 120 28.04 7.37 20.32
C VAL A 120 27.05 8.01 21.29
N LEU A 121 27.09 9.34 21.43
CA LEU A 121 26.16 10.08 22.28
C LEU A 121 24.71 9.93 21.80
N ALA A 122 24.47 9.98 20.48
CA ALA A 122 23.16 9.72 19.90
C ALA A 122 22.67 8.28 20.21
N LYS A 123 23.56 7.29 20.10
CA LYS A 123 23.24 5.90 20.46
C LYS A 123 22.88 5.76 21.94
N VAL A 124 23.67 6.32 22.86
CA VAL A 124 23.39 6.26 24.30
C VAL A 124 22.10 7.02 24.64
N SER A 125 21.82 8.15 23.96
CA SER A 125 20.56 8.90 24.11
C SER A 125 19.35 8.07 23.67
N SER A 126 19.45 7.37 22.54
CA SER A 126 18.42 6.44 22.05
C SER A 126 18.23 5.26 23.02
N VAL A 127 19.30 4.71 23.59
CA VAL A 127 19.22 3.65 24.61
C VAL A 127 18.48 4.18 25.85
N ALA A 128 18.83 5.36 26.36
CA ALA A 128 18.14 5.98 27.48
C ALA A 128 16.63 6.17 27.20
N ALA A 129 16.27 6.67 26.01
CA ALA A 129 14.88 6.81 25.58
C ALA A 129 14.13 5.46 25.54
N GLN A 130 14.78 4.42 25.03
CA GLN A 130 14.22 3.06 24.96
C GLN A 130 13.98 2.46 26.34
N LEU A 131 14.94 2.60 27.26
CA LEU A 131 14.78 2.14 28.64
C LEU A 131 13.69 2.92 29.37
N MET A 132 13.59 4.24 29.15
CA MET A 132 12.51 5.06 29.69
C MET A 132 11.14 4.64 29.17
N LYS A 133 11.00 4.38 27.86
CA LYS A 133 9.76 3.86 27.28
C LYS A 133 9.43 2.48 27.82
N ARG A 134 10.41 1.57 27.87
CA ARG A 134 10.23 0.20 28.37
C ARG A 134 9.72 0.17 29.81
N GLY A 135 10.18 1.10 30.64
CA GLY A 135 9.71 1.30 32.02
C GLY A 135 8.55 2.27 32.20
N TRP A 136 8.00 2.84 31.12
CA TRP A 136 7.09 3.98 31.22
C TRP A 136 5.86 3.70 32.07
N LEU A 137 5.30 2.50 31.99
CA LEU A 137 4.14 2.09 32.78
C LEU A 137 4.52 1.54 34.16
N ASP A 138 5.79 1.17 34.37
CA ASP A 138 6.31 0.67 35.65
C ASP A 138 6.63 1.83 36.62
N PHE A 139 7.06 2.99 36.08
CA PHE A 139 7.50 4.13 36.88
C PHE A 139 6.36 5.00 37.38
N THR A 140 6.47 5.44 38.63
CA THR A 140 5.60 6.46 39.22
C THR A 140 5.85 7.84 38.60
N ALA A 141 4.89 8.77 38.77
CA ALA A 141 5.04 10.14 38.29
C ALA A 141 6.28 10.84 38.87
N VAL A 142 6.54 10.64 40.17
CA VAL A 142 7.70 11.23 40.87
C VAL A 142 9.03 10.71 40.31
N GLU A 143 9.10 9.44 39.95
CA GLU A 143 10.31 8.87 39.34
C GLU A 143 10.55 9.42 37.94
N LYS A 144 9.50 9.57 37.13
CA LYS A 144 9.60 10.22 35.82
C LYS A 144 10.07 11.66 35.94
N GLU A 145 9.49 12.41 36.88
CA GLU A 145 9.90 13.79 37.18
C GLU A 145 11.37 13.90 37.57
N SER A 146 11.92 12.91 38.30
CA SER A 146 13.34 12.93 38.67
C SER A 146 14.29 12.91 37.45
N PHE A 147 13.98 12.08 36.44
CA PHE A 147 14.74 12.05 35.19
C PHE A 147 14.56 13.36 34.41
N PHE A 148 13.33 13.84 34.32
CA PHE A 148 13.00 15.05 33.58
C PHE A 148 13.58 16.32 34.21
N ASN A 149 13.74 16.36 35.53
CA ASN A 149 14.43 17.46 36.21
C ASN A 149 15.89 17.56 35.76
N GLN A 150 16.61 16.43 35.64
CA GLN A 150 17.99 16.44 35.15
C GLN A 150 18.07 16.95 33.70
N VAL A 151 17.15 16.49 32.84
CA VAL A 151 17.08 16.91 31.43
C VAL A 151 16.71 18.40 31.32
N HIS A 152 15.78 18.88 32.13
CA HIS A 152 15.37 20.29 32.14
C HIS A 152 16.53 21.21 32.57
N GLN A 153 17.29 20.85 33.61
CA GLN A 153 18.48 21.62 34.02
C GLN A 153 19.53 21.70 32.90
N ALA A 154 19.71 20.63 32.13
CA ALA A 154 20.56 20.64 30.94
C ALA A 154 20.04 21.64 29.89
N ILE A 155 18.74 21.61 29.58
CA ILE A 155 18.11 22.48 28.56
C ILE A 155 18.12 23.96 28.94
N LEU A 156 18.11 24.29 30.24
CA LEU A 156 18.27 25.68 30.71
C LEU A 156 19.67 26.26 30.39
N GLY A 157 20.64 25.43 30.00
CA GLY A 157 21.96 25.86 29.57
C GLY A 157 22.90 26.28 30.70
N ILE A 158 22.53 26.00 31.96
CA ILE A 158 23.32 26.35 33.16
C ILE A 158 24.72 25.72 33.13
N HIS A 159 24.85 24.56 32.47
CA HIS A 159 26.09 23.79 32.36
C HIS A 159 26.82 23.94 31.01
N GLY A 160 26.46 24.96 30.21
CA GLY A 160 27.08 25.26 28.92
C GLY A 160 26.30 24.75 27.71
N VAL A 161 26.68 25.26 26.53
CA VAL A 161 25.97 25.09 25.25
C VAL A 161 25.97 23.62 24.78
N ASP A 162 27.04 22.87 25.03
CA ASP A 162 27.14 21.45 24.66
C ASP A 162 26.12 20.60 25.42
N VAL A 163 26.04 20.80 26.74
CA VAL A 163 25.10 20.10 27.61
C VAL A 163 23.66 20.48 27.26
N GLN A 164 23.44 21.76 26.93
CA GLN A 164 22.15 22.24 26.44
C GLN A 164 21.70 21.53 25.16
N PHE A 165 22.61 21.40 24.19
CA PHE A 165 22.36 20.69 22.93
C PHE A 165 22.02 19.21 23.16
N ILE A 166 22.76 18.53 24.03
CA ILE A 166 22.50 17.12 24.37
C ILE A 166 21.14 16.96 25.06
N GLY A 167 20.75 17.87 25.96
CA GLY A 167 19.44 17.86 26.60
C GLY A 167 18.29 17.90 25.60
N VAL A 168 18.40 18.77 24.58
CA VAL A 168 17.39 18.88 23.51
C VAL A 168 17.37 17.63 22.61
N ASN A 169 18.53 17.12 22.18
CA ASN A 169 18.60 15.91 21.34
C ASN A 169 18.12 14.65 22.07
N PHE A 170 18.28 14.59 23.39
CA PHE A 170 17.72 13.50 24.18
C PHE A 170 16.18 13.52 24.11
N LEU A 171 15.54 14.69 24.24
CA LEU A 171 14.09 14.80 24.07
C LEU A 171 13.65 14.45 22.64
N GLU A 172 14.42 14.84 21.62
CA GLU A 172 14.19 14.44 20.23
C GLU A 172 14.21 12.90 20.10
N SER A 173 15.18 12.24 20.72
CA SER A 173 15.27 10.77 20.75
C SER A 173 14.09 10.14 21.51
N LEU A 174 13.65 10.77 22.60
CA LEU A 174 12.52 10.30 23.41
C LEU A 174 11.20 10.42 22.67
N VAL A 175 10.91 11.57 22.06
CA VAL A 175 9.70 11.76 21.24
C VAL A 175 9.71 10.78 20.06
N SER A 176 10.86 10.57 19.41
CA SER A 176 11.02 9.59 18.33
C SER A 176 10.66 8.18 18.80
N GLU A 177 11.16 7.77 19.96
CA GLU A 177 10.93 6.42 20.47
C GLU A 177 9.46 6.17 20.81
N PHE A 178 8.69 7.19 21.19
CA PHE A 178 7.26 7.06 21.50
C PHE A 178 6.35 7.19 20.27
N SER A 179 6.84 7.76 19.17
CA SER A 179 6.09 7.83 17.91
C SER A 179 5.95 6.43 17.28
N PRO A 180 4.77 6.10 16.71
CA PRO A 180 4.55 4.80 16.06
C PRO A 180 5.58 4.46 14.96
N SER A 181 5.81 5.39 14.04
CA SER A 181 6.64 5.17 12.83
C SER A 181 8.12 4.92 13.15
N THR A 182 8.58 5.37 14.32
CA THR A 182 9.99 5.34 14.72
C THR A 182 10.22 4.56 16.02
N SER A 183 9.18 3.94 16.59
CA SER A 183 9.28 3.12 17.79
C SER A 183 10.14 1.89 17.55
N SER A 184 11.05 1.59 18.48
CA SER A 184 11.81 0.35 18.44
C SER A 184 10.93 -0.89 18.67
N ALA A 185 11.31 -2.00 18.06
CA ALA A 185 10.69 -3.31 18.28
C ALA A 185 11.13 -3.85 19.66
N MET A 186 10.33 -3.59 20.68
CA MET A 186 10.60 -4.05 22.06
C MET A 186 10.04 -5.46 22.35
N GLY A 187 9.40 -6.10 21.37
CA GLY A 187 8.68 -7.37 21.58
C GLY A 187 7.48 -7.24 22.52
N LEU A 188 6.90 -6.03 22.65
CA LEU A 188 5.74 -5.74 23.49
C LEU A 188 4.46 -5.56 22.65
N PRO A 189 3.27 -5.78 23.23
CA PRO A 189 2.01 -5.66 22.51
C PRO A 189 1.74 -4.23 22.03
N ARG A 190 0.97 -4.09 20.95
CA ARG A 190 0.55 -2.79 20.40
C ARG A 190 -0.13 -1.92 21.46
N GLU A 191 -0.91 -2.51 22.35
CA GLU A 191 -1.59 -1.79 23.44
C GLU A 191 -0.60 -1.09 24.39
N PHE A 192 0.57 -1.68 24.64
CA PHE A 192 1.61 -1.07 25.46
C PHE A 192 2.16 0.19 24.79
N HIS A 193 2.54 0.09 23.51
CA HIS A 193 3.04 1.22 22.73
C HIS A 193 1.99 2.33 22.65
N GLU A 194 0.72 1.96 22.53
CA GLU A 194 -0.40 2.89 22.50
C GLU A 194 -0.64 3.62 23.83
N GLN A 195 -0.58 2.91 24.95
CA GLN A 195 -0.69 3.53 26.27
C GLN A 195 0.46 4.50 26.54
N CYS A 196 1.68 4.12 26.15
CA CYS A 196 2.86 4.98 26.25
C CYS A 196 2.69 6.25 25.40
N ARG A 197 2.30 6.10 24.14
CA ARG A 197 2.03 7.22 23.21
C ARG A 197 1.01 8.18 23.79
N ARG A 198 -0.13 7.67 24.26
CA ARG A 198 -1.22 8.47 24.83
C ARG A 198 -0.79 9.23 26.09
N SER A 199 -0.07 8.58 27.00
CA SER A 199 0.44 9.24 28.21
C SER A 199 1.45 10.33 27.88
N LEU A 200 2.37 10.09 26.93
CA LEU A 200 3.33 11.12 26.52
C LEU A 200 2.63 12.36 25.92
N GLU A 201 1.65 12.14 25.03
CA GLU A 201 0.89 13.19 24.34
C GLU A 201 0.13 14.09 25.32
N ILE A 202 -0.56 13.49 26.30
CA ILE A 202 -1.40 14.22 27.26
C ILE A 202 -0.56 14.91 28.33
N ASP A 203 0.43 14.21 28.89
CA ASP A 203 1.06 14.62 30.14
C ASP A 203 2.37 15.42 29.93
N TYR A 204 3.14 15.16 28.86
CA TYR A 204 4.53 15.65 28.74
C TYR A 204 4.83 16.42 27.45
N LEU A 205 4.17 16.11 26.33
CA LEU A 205 4.52 16.68 25.01
C LEU A 205 4.42 18.21 24.99
N LYS A 206 3.38 18.76 25.63
CA LYS A 206 3.19 20.22 25.81
C LYS A 206 4.34 20.86 26.59
N MET A 207 4.86 20.17 27.60
CA MET A 207 5.98 20.64 28.41
C MET A 207 7.29 20.62 27.63
N PHE A 208 7.57 19.55 26.89
CA PHE A 208 8.78 19.45 26.07
C PHE A 208 8.84 20.52 24.98
N TYR A 209 7.69 20.85 24.39
CA TYR A 209 7.60 21.96 23.44
C TYR A 209 8.01 23.29 24.09
N ARG A 210 7.53 23.60 25.29
CA ARG A 210 7.92 24.82 26.02
C ARG A 210 9.42 24.86 26.31
N TRP A 211 9.99 23.74 26.75
CA TRP A 211 11.43 23.67 27.01
C TRP A 211 12.27 23.90 25.75
N ALA A 212 11.85 23.34 24.62
CA ALA A 212 12.49 23.61 23.34
C ALA A 212 12.37 25.10 22.94
N GLN A 213 11.17 25.68 23.09
CA GLN A 213 10.94 27.10 22.84
C GLN A 213 11.84 27.99 23.70
N ASP A 214 11.91 27.73 25.01
CA ASP A 214 12.72 28.51 25.95
C ASP A 214 14.21 28.40 25.63
N ALA A 215 14.69 27.20 25.25
CA ALA A 215 16.06 26.98 24.84
C ALA A 215 16.41 27.79 23.57
N ALA A 216 15.52 27.80 22.58
CA ALA A 216 15.71 28.57 21.35
C ALA A 216 15.70 30.09 21.63
N LEU A 217 14.77 30.57 22.46
CA LEU A 217 14.68 31.98 22.86
C LEU A 217 15.93 32.45 23.61
N CYS A 218 16.44 31.63 24.53
CA CYS A 218 17.61 31.96 25.35
C CYS A 218 18.87 32.24 24.51
N VAL A 219 19.03 31.55 23.39
CA VAL A 219 20.23 31.66 22.53
C VAL A 219 20.05 32.58 21.32
N ALA A 220 18.81 32.94 20.97
CA ALA A 220 18.48 33.67 19.74
C ALA A 220 19.21 35.03 19.60
N ASN A 221 19.22 35.85 20.66
CA ASN A 221 19.84 37.18 20.60
C ASN A 221 21.35 37.10 20.31
N ARG A 222 22.04 36.12 20.92
CA ARG A 222 23.49 35.90 20.68
C ARG A 222 23.77 35.49 19.24
N ILE A 223 22.87 34.72 18.62
CA ILE A 223 22.98 34.33 17.21
C ILE A 223 22.79 35.55 16.31
N ILE A 224 21.84 36.43 16.63
CA ILE A 224 21.55 37.62 15.81
C ILE A 224 22.68 38.65 15.93
N GLU A 225 23.18 38.91 17.14
CA GLU A 225 24.17 39.98 17.41
C GLU A 225 25.62 39.64 17.01
N SER A 226 25.96 38.35 16.86
CA SER A 226 27.33 37.90 16.56
C SER A 226 27.70 38.03 15.08
N ASN A 227 28.93 38.42 14.75
CA ASN A 227 29.41 38.49 13.35
C ASN A 227 30.11 37.20 12.86
N SER A 228 30.16 36.14 13.68
CA SER A 228 30.85 34.88 13.40
C SER A 228 29.96 33.67 13.72
N LEU A 229 30.36 32.47 13.25
CA LEU A 229 29.74 31.20 13.64
C LEU A 229 29.83 31.01 15.17
N VAL A 230 28.67 30.99 15.83
CA VAL A 230 28.57 30.79 17.29
C VAL A 230 28.04 29.38 17.61
N PRO A 231 28.55 28.71 18.67
CA PRO A 231 28.11 27.36 19.03
C PRO A 231 26.62 27.31 19.40
N GLU A 232 26.02 28.42 19.83
CA GLU A 232 24.59 28.58 20.10
C GLU A 232 23.67 28.16 18.93
N VAL A 233 24.14 28.26 17.68
CA VAL A 233 23.36 27.88 16.49
C VAL A 233 22.89 26.43 16.56
N LYS A 234 23.73 25.51 17.09
CA LYS A 234 23.37 24.09 17.17
C LYS A 234 22.24 23.82 18.16
N VAL A 235 22.18 24.57 19.26
CA VAL A 235 21.11 24.48 20.26
C VAL A 235 19.81 24.99 19.65
N CYS A 236 19.83 26.18 19.05
CA CYS A 236 18.65 26.75 18.40
C CYS A 236 18.12 25.81 17.31
N ASN A 237 19.00 25.28 16.45
CA ASN A 237 18.64 24.31 15.43
C ASN A 237 18.02 23.04 16.02
N ALA A 238 18.63 22.43 17.05
CA ALA A 238 18.08 21.25 17.70
C ALA A 238 16.70 21.52 18.33
N ALA A 239 16.52 22.70 18.95
CA ALA A 239 15.25 23.09 19.54
C ALA A 239 14.14 23.27 18.49
N LEU A 240 14.45 23.91 17.36
CA LEU A 240 13.53 24.04 16.23
C LEU A 240 13.14 22.67 15.65
N ARG A 241 14.10 21.75 15.49
CA ARG A 241 13.85 20.36 15.04
C ARG A 241 12.94 19.60 16.00
N LEU A 242 13.17 19.72 17.31
CA LEU A 242 12.32 19.10 18.32
C LEU A 242 10.89 19.68 18.28
N MET A 243 10.74 21.01 18.17
CA MET A 243 9.42 21.64 18.02
C MET A 243 8.71 21.14 16.76
N LEU A 244 9.41 21.06 15.63
CA LEU A 244 8.86 20.52 14.38
C LEU A 244 8.42 19.07 14.53
N GLN A 245 9.25 18.22 15.14
CA GLN A 245 8.91 16.82 15.40
C GLN A 245 7.66 16.68 16.27
N ILE A 246 7.53 17.52 17.30
CA ILE A 246 6.35 17.55 18.18
C ILE A 246 5.11 18.00 17.42
N LEU A 247 5.21 18.98 16.52
CA LEU A 247 4.06 19.40 15.70
C LEU A 247 3.68 18.36 14.63
N ASN A 248 4.64 17.57 14.15
CA ASN A 248 4.40 16.42 13.27
C ASN A 248 3.86 15.18 14.02
N TRP A 249 3.59 15.31 15.33
CA TRP A 249 2.94 14.25 16.09
C TRP A 249 1.51 14.05 15.62
N ASP A 250 1.11 12.81 15.41
CA ASP A 250 -0.27 12.44 15.05
C ASP A 250 -1.18 12.58 16.29
N PHE A 251 -1.75 13.77 16.49
CA PHE A 251 -2.62 14.09 17.65
C PHE A 251 -3.96 13.37 17.55
N ARG A 252 -4.42 12.73 18.64
CA ARG A 252 -5.60 11.85 18.62
C ARG A 252 -6.93 12.53 18.93
N TYR A 253 -6.93 13.83 19.19
CA TYR A 253 -8.13 14.51 19.61
C TYR A 253 -9.04 14.78 18.41
N ASN A 254 -10.15 14.00 18.33
CA ASN A 254 -11.34 14.18 17.48
C ASN A 254 -11.48 13.36 16.19
N ASN A 255 -10.85 12.18 16.05
CA ASN A 255 -11.24 11.20 15.01
C ASN A 255 -12.45 10.35 15.43
N ASN A 256 -13.64 10.96 15.43
CA ASN A 256 -14.90 10.21 15.28
C ASN A 256 -15.20 9.89 13.80
N SER A 257 -14.34 10.30 12.86
CA SER A 257 -14.39 9.81 11.48
C SER A 257 -13.80 8.41 11.42
N THR A 258 -14.65 7.43 11.19
CA THR A 258 -14.36 6.01 10.95
C THR A 258 -13.48 5.71 9.72
N LYS A 259 -12.77 6.71 9.16
CA LYS A 259 -12.01 6.60 7.90
C LYS A 259 -10.47 6.55 8.04
N THR A 260 -9.91 6.65 9.25
CA THR A 260 -8.44 6.64 9.48
C THR A 260 -7.96 5.56 10.46
N SER A 261 -8.80 4.57 10.80
CA SER A 261 -8.38 3.42 11.61
C SER A 261 -7.80 2.26 10.79
N ILE A 262 -7.44 2.48 9.52
CA ILE A 262 -6.73 1.48 8.71
C ILE A 262 -5.23 1.62 8.98
N ASN A 263 -4.72 0.71 9.80
CA ASN A 263 -3.36 0.17 9.83
C ASN A 263 -2.19 1.12 9.54
N VAL A 264 -1.77 1.89 10.56
CA VAL A 264 -0.46 2.60 10.57
C VAL A 264 0.75 1.64 10.78
N PHE A 265 0.51 0.32 10.88
CA PHE A 265 1.57 -0.70 11.06
C PHE A 265 1.45 -1.93 10.16
N SER A 266 0.62 -1.92 9.11
CA SER A 266 0.69 -2.98 8.10
C SER A 266 1.87 -2.72 7.16
N ALA A 267 3.07 -3.09 7.58
CA ALA A 267 4.19 -3.32 6.67
C ALA A 267 3.96 -4.66 5.96
N GLY A 268 3.08 -4.69 4.96
CA GLY A 268 2.77 -5.92 4.23
C GLY A 268 1.33 -6.01 3.71
N ALA A 269 0.95 -5.09 2.82
CA ALA A 269 -0.13 -5.32 1.84
C ALA A 269 0.08 -4.30 0.72
N ARG A 270 0.90 -4.66 -0.27
CA ARG A 270 0.93 -3.94 -1.55
C ARG A 270 -0.33 -4.34 -2.32
N HIS A 271 -1.44 -3.69 -2.03
CA HIS A 271 -2.58 -3.62 -2.93
C HIS A 271 -3.19 -2.22 -2.85
N ASP A 272 -2.95 -1.46 -3.90
CA ASP A 272 -3.73 -0.34 -4.46
C ASP A 272 -4.34 0.63 -3.45
N THR A 273 -3.54 1.60 -3.02
CA THR A 273 -3.98 2.87 -2.44
C THR A 273 -2.92 3.95 -2.69
N ASP A 274 -2.55 4.17 -3.96
CA ASP A 274 -1.68 5.30 -4.33
C ASP A 274 -2.40 6.67 -4.21
N SER A 275 -3.73 6.69 -4.09
CA SER A 275 -4.49 7.95 -3.93
C SER A 275 -4.34 8.64 -2.56
N LEU A 276 -3.77 7.97 -1.54
CA LEU A 276 -3.57 8.51 -0.19
C LEU A 276 -2.15 9.05 0.07
N LYS A 277 -1.21 8.92 -0.88
CA LYS A 277 0.10 9.61 -0.81
C LYS A 277 0.04 11.07 -1.23
N ARG A 278 -1.11 11.54 -1.77
CA ARG A 278 -1.29 12.84 -2.45
C ARG A 278 -1.05 14.10 -1.61
N PHE A 279 -0.81 13.99 -0.32
CA PHE A 279 -0.53 15.16 0.51
C PHE A 279 0.65 14.87 1.44
N GLU A 280 1.85 15.35 1.08
CA GLU A 280 2.99 15.47 2.01
C GLU A 280 2.65 16.39 3.22
N CYS A 281 1.49 17.04 3.22
CA CYS A 281 1.03 17.94 4.28
C CYS A 281 0.42 17.16 5.46
N THR A 282 1.18 16.99 6.53
CA THR A 282 0.66 16.49 7.81
C THR A 282 -0.12 17.60 8.52
N LEU A 283 -1.43 17.42 8.69
CA LEU A 283 -2.29 18.36 9.42
C LEU A 283 -2.00 18.34 10.92
N VAL A 284 -1.91 19.52 11.54
CA VAL A 284 -1.61 19.66 12.97
C VAL A 284 -2.88 20.02 13.73
N GLN A 285 -3.39 19.09 14.54
CA GLN A 285 -4.65 19.24 15.28
C GLN A 285 -4.53 19.04 16.79
N PRO A 286 -3.71 19.85 17.49
CA PRO A 286 -3.61 19.81 18.93
C PRO A 286 -4.91 20.30 19.60
N GLY A 287 -5.20 19.79 20.80
CA GLY A 287 -6.38 20.21 21.57
C GLY A 287 -6.31 21.66 22.08
N THR A 288 -7.43 22.16 22.61
CA THR A 288 -7.58 23.52 23.19
C THR A 288 -6.50 23.88 24.22
N ALA A 289 -5.96 22.87 24.92
CA ALA A 289 -4.88 23.03 25.88
C ALA A 289 -3.59 23.58 25.27
N TRP A 290 -3.38 23.54 23.95
CA TRP A 290 -2.15 24.05 23.30
C TRP A 290 -2.24 25.51 22.87
N ARG A 291 -3.42 26.15 22.95
CA ARG A 291 -3.69 27.50 22.46
C ARG A 291 -2.80 28.57 23.08
N ASP A 292 -2.57 28.49 24.38
CA ASP A 292 -1.76 29.44 25.15
C ASP A 292 -0.31 29.48 24.63
N ILE A 293 0.21 28.32 24.21
CA ILE A 293 1.58 28.20 23.69
C ILE A 293 1.65 28.56 22.21
N LEU A 294 0.82 27.93 21.36
CA LEU A 294 1.04 28.00 19.92
C LEU A 294 0.47 29.29 19.29
N ILE A 295 -0.59 29.85 19.88
CA ILE A 295 -1.29 31.01 19.32
C ILE A 295 -1.06 32.25 20.19
N SER A 296 -1.35 32.18 21.49
CA SER A 296 -1.40 33.37 22.35
C SER A 296 -0.04 33.88 22.85
N SER A 297 1.04 33.10 22.70
CA SER A 297 2.36 33.42 23.24
C SER A 297 3.19 34.41 22.41
N GLY A 298 2.73 34.75 21.19
CA GLY A 298 3.53 35.52 20.23
C GLY A 298 4.65 34.71 19.55
N HIS A 299 4.70 33.39 19.76
CA HIS A 299 5.75 32.51 19.21
C HIS A 299 5.94 32.65 17.69
N ILE A 300 4.84 32.72 16.94
CA ILE A 300 4.88 32.86 15.48
C ILE A 300 5.58 34.17 15.07
N GLY A 301 5.21 35.28 15.72
CA GLY A 301 5.84 36.58 15.47
C GLY A 301 7.34 36.54 15.77
N TRP A 302 7.74 35.89 16.85
CA TRP A 302 9.15 35.67 17.17
C TRP A 302 9.86 34.81 16.11
N LEU A 303 9.28 33.68 15.70
CA LEU A 303 9.88 32.77 14.72
C LEU A 303 10.09 33.43 13.36
N LEU A 304 9.07 34.18 12.89
CA LEU A 304 9.16 34.98 11.67
C LEU A 304 10.24 36.06 11.79
N SER A 305 10.32 36.74 12.93
CA SER A 305 11.34 37.77 13.19
C SER A 305 12.75 37.18 13.26
N LEU A 306 12.92 36.01 13.87
CA LEU A 306 14.18 35.27 13.92
C LEU A 306 14.63 34.92 12.50
N TYR A 307 13.76 34.33 11.68
CA TYR A 307 14.09 33.99 10.30
C TYR A 307 14.43 35.23 9.47
N ALA A 308 13.65 36.32 9.60
CA ALA A 308 13.92 37.58 8.91
C ALA A 308 15.27 38.19 9.31
N ALA A 309 15.64 38.14 10.60
CA ALA A 309 16.93 38.62 11.08
C ALA A 309 18.09 37.77 10.52
N LEU A 310 17.95 36.43 10.51
CA LEU A 310 18.91 35.52 9.90
C LEU A 310 19.07 35.80 8.39
N ARG A 311 17.95 36.01 7.69
CA ARG A 311 17.90 36.33 6.27
C ARG A 311 18.65 37.61 5.91
N HIS A 312 18.42 38.68 6.67
CA HIS A 312 19.13 39.94 6.46
C HIS A 312 20.63 39.80 6.72
N LYS A 313 21.00 39.14 7.81
CA LYS A 313 22.39 38.97 8.24
C LYS A 313 23.25 38.25 7.21
N PHE A 314 22.73 37.19 6.59
CA PHE A 314 23.51 36.33 5.70
C PHE A 314 23.23 36.54 4.21
N SER A 315 22.47 37.58 3.86
CA SER A 315 22.09 37.91 2.46
C SER A 315 23.25 38.00 1.45
N CYS A 316 24.49 38.19 1.92
CA CYS A 316 25.70 38.29 1.08
C CYS A 316 26.47 36.96 0.89
N GLU A 317 26.15 35.93 1.66
CA GLU A 317 26.82 34.62 1.63
C GLU A 317 25.88 33.61 0.95
N GLY A 318 25.97 33.43 -0.36
CA GLY A 318 24.98 32.68 -1.18
C GLY A 318 24.57 31.27 -0.72
N TYR A 319 25.25 30.68 0.27
CA TYR A 319 24.99 29.34 0.83
C TYR A 319 24.22 29.33 2.17
N TRP A 320 23.77 30.47 2.69
CA TRP A 320 23.12 30.50 4.01
C TRP A 320 21.71 29.91 4.04
N LEU A 321 21.00 29.94 2.91
CA LEU A 321 19.60 29.49 2.83
C LEU A 321 19.43 28.02 3.23
N ASP A 322 20.47 27.21 3.00
CA ASP A 322 20.45 25.78 3.29
C ASP A 322 21.22 25.44 4.58
N CYS A 323 21.57 26.46 5.38
CA CYS A 323 22.13 26.19 6.70
C CYS A 323 21.08 25.52 7.60
N PRO A 324 21.49 24.60 8.52
CA PRO A 324 20.54 23.80 9.29
C PRO A 324 19.50 24.63 10.07
N ILE A 325 19.89 25.76 10.65
CA ILE A 325 18.98 26.64 11.41
C ILE A 325 17.93 27.30 10.49
N ALA A 326 18.30 27.72 9.28
CA ALA A 326 17.37 28.29 8.31
C ALA A 326 16.37 27.24 7.82
N VAL A 327 16.86 26.03 7.48
CA VAL A 327 16.01 24.90 7.07
C VAL A 327 15.02 24.53 8.17
N SER A 328 15.48 24.37 9.41
CA SER A 328 14.61 24.03 10.55
C SER A 328 13.58 25.14 10.84
N SER A 329 13.98 26.42 10.70
CA SER A 329 13.07 27.55 10.86
C SER A 329 11.98 27.54 9.79
N ARG A 330 12.34 27.40 8.50
CA ARG A 330 11.36 27.34 7.40
C ARG A 330 10.42 26.16 7.53
N LYS A 331 10.93 24.96 7.80
CA LYS A 331 10.08 23.78 8.01
C LYS A 331 9.11 23.96 9.16
N LEU A 332 9.53 24.60 10.27
CA LEU A 332 8.63 24.91 11.38
C LEU A 332 7.56 25.94 10.98
N ILE A 333 7.92 26.98 10.22
CA ILE A 333 6.97 27.97 9.66
C ILE A 333 5.93 27.29 8.75
N VAL A 334 6.39 26.40 7.85
CA VAL A 334 5.51 25.61 6.97
C VAL A 334 4.56 24.75 7.81
N GLN A 335 5.05 24.08 8.85
CA GLN A 335 4.21 23.25 9.71
C GLN A 335 3.17 24.06 10.50
N PHE A 336 3.47 25.31 10.86
CA PHE A 336 2.47 26.20 11.45
C PHE A 336 1.35 26.59 10.48
N CYS A 337 1.58 26.49 9.16
CA CYS A 337 0.56 26.75 8.16
C CYS A 337 -0.50 25.64 8.08
N SER A 338 -0.20 24.43 8.57
CA SER A 338 -1.14 23.30 8.62
C SER A 338 -1.88 23.16 9.96
N LEU A 339 -1.69 24.11 10.88
CA LEU A 339 -2.36 24.14 12.18
C LEU A 339 -3.86 24.39 12.00
N THR A 340 -4.70 23.47 12.49
CA THR A 340 -6.17 23.55 12.38
C THR A 340 -6.88 22.85 13.54
N GLY A 341 -8.21 22.87 13.55
CA GLY A 341 -9.04 22.18 14.55
C GLY A 341 -9.40 23.01 15.78
N THR A 342 -9.70 22.33 16.89
CA THR A 342 -10.29 22.96 18.11
C THR A 342 -9.37 23.94 18.85
N ILE A 343 -8.10 24.03 18.46
CA ILE A 343 -7.18 25.03 18.99
C ILE A 343 -7.65 26.46 18.70
N PHE A 344 -8.35 26.70 17.59
CA PHE A 344 -9.00 27.99 17.32
C PHE A 344 -10.37 28.04 18.01
N LEU A 345 -10.76 29.21 18.54
CA LEU A 345 -12.11 29.37 19.12
C LEU A 345 -13.17 29.28 18.02
N SER A 346 -14.42 29.04 18.41
CA SER A 346 -15.59 29.06 17.51
C SER A 346 -16.00 30.50 17.13
N ASP A 347 -15.03 31.34 16.75
CA ASP A 347 -15.18 32.76 16.43
C ASP A 347 -15.43 33.02 14.94
N ASN A 348 -16.17 32.11 14.29
CA ASN A 348 -16.33 32.06 12.83
C ASN A 348 -14.98 32.01 12.06
N GLY A 349 -13.91 31.53 12.69
CA GLY A 349 -12.61 31.32 12.05
C GLY A 349 -11.76 32.59 11.91
N GLN A 350 -12.10 33.68 12.60
CA GLN A 350 -11.33 34.94 12.50
C GLN A 350 -9.92 34.82 13.07
N MET A 351 -9.76 34.18 14.24
CA MET A 351 -8.42 33.92 14.79
C MET A 351 -7.60 33.01 13.87
N HIS A 352 -8.23 32.01 13.26
CA HIS A 352 -7.54 31.14 12.30
C HIS A 352 -7.11 31.94 11.06
N LYS A 353 -7.98 32.79 10.53
CA LYS A 353 -7.65 33.68 9.41
C LYS A 353 -6.49 34.62 9.75
N HIS A 354 -6.47 35.19 10.96
CA HIS A 354 -5.38 36.07 11.40
C HIS A 354 -4.05 35.32 11.54
N HIS A 355 -4.07 34.11 12.09
CA HIS A 355 -2.91 33.21 12.19
C HIS A 355 -2.31 32.92 10.80
N LEU A 356 -3.14 32.49 9.85
CA LEU A 356 -2.70 32.21 8.49
C LEU A 356 -2.21 33.46 7.77
N LEU A 357 -2.85 34.61 8.00
CA LEU A 357 -2.44 35.88 7.41
C LEU A 357 -1.05 36.31 7.89
N GLN A 358 -0.78 36.16 9.19
CA GLN A 358 0.53 36.46 9.76
C GLN A 358 1.63 35.58 9.14
N LEU A 359 1.38 34.26 9.03
CA LEU A 359 2.32 33.34 8.39
C LEU A 359 2.53 33.67 6.92
N LEU A 360 1.45 33.87 6.16
CA LEU A 360 1.50 34.26 4.75
C LEU A 360 2.35 35.52 4.58
N SER A 361 2.11 36.55 5.40
CA SER A 361 2.89 37.80 5.34
C SER A 361 4.39 37.61 5.55
N GLY A 362 4.80 36.64 6.36
CA GLY A 362 6.20 36.34 6.64
C GLY A 362 6.90 35.51 5.56
N ILE A 363 6.15 34.79 4.73
CA ILE A 363 6.69 33.95 3.64
C ILE A 363 6.55 34.59 2.25
N LEU A 364 5.82 35.71 2.11
CA LEU A 364 5.59 36.34 0.81
C LEU A 364 6.89 36.64 0.06
N ASP A 365 7.91 37.16 0.77
CA ASP A 365 9.21 37.49 0.16
C ASP A 365 10.01 36.26 -0.30
N TRP A 366 9.53 35.03 -0.05
CA TRP A 366 10.14 33.80 -0.56
C TRP A 366 9.69 33.51 -2.00
N MET A 367 8.54 34.04 -2.41
CA MET A 367 7.83 33.66 -3.64
C MET A 367 7.43 34.85 -4.52
N ASP A 368 7.21 36.05 -3.96
CA ASP A 368 6.68 37.22 -4.65
C ASP A 368 7.74 38.32 -4.83
N PRO A 369 7.96 38.89 -6.03
CA PRO A 369 7.38 38.50 -7.33
C PRO A 369 7.99 37.21 -7.90
N PRO A 370 7.19 36.27 -8.45
CA PRO A 370 7.69 34.98 -8.92
C PRO A 370 8.80 35.06 -9.96
N ASP A 371 8.69 35.99 -10.91
CA ASP A 371 9.64 36.16 -12.02
C ASP A 371 11.00 36.72 -11.59
N VAL A 372 11.03 37.43 -10.46
CA VAL A 372 12.28 37.91 -9.86
C VAL A 372 12.93 36.76 -9.10
N VAL A 373 12.15 35.96 -8.36
CA VAL A 373 12.66 34.83 -7.61
C VAL A 373 13.20 33.74 -8.54
N SER A 374 12.49 33.41 -9.62
CA SER A 374 12.94 32.42 -10.62
C SER A 374 14.29 32.82 -11.24
N LYS A 375 14.43 34.07 -11.68
CA LYS A 375 15.70 34.60 -12.22
C LYS A 375 16.85 34.56 -11.22
N LEU A 376 16.57 34.82 -9.93
CA LEU A 376 17.59 34.71 -8.90
C LEU A 376 18.05 33.26 -8.70
N ILE A 377 17.14 32.29 -8.79
CA ILE A 377 17.47 30.86 -8.73
C ILE A 377 18.35 30.47 -9.93
N GLU A 378 17.98 30.92 -11.13
CA GLU A 378 18.81 30.73 -12.35
C GLU A 378 20.20 31.37 -12.22
N CYS A 379 20.32 32.47 -11.46
CA CYS A 379 21.59 33.11 -11.13
C CYS A 379 22.37 32.43 -9.99
N GLY A 380 21.93 31.25 -9.52
CA GLY A 380 22.62 30.46 -8.50
C GLY A 380 22.15 30.68 -7.06
N LYS A 381 21.00 31.35 -6.83
CA LYS A 381 20.36 31.38 -5.50
C LYS A 381 19.70 30.02 -5.23
N SER A 382 19.78 29.55 -3.99
CA SER A 382 19.07 28.33 -3.57
C SER A 382 17.55 28.43 -3.78
N GLU A 383 16.97 27.38 -4.35
CA GLU A 383 15.54 27.18 -4.60
C GLU A 383 14.72 26.87 -3.33
N SER A 384 15.37 26.60 -2.20
CA SER A 384 14.71 26.06 -1.01
C SER A 384 13.64 26.98 -0.42
N GLU A 385 13.85 28.32 -0.45
CA GLU A 385 12.83 29.31 -0.05
C GLU A 385 11.56 29.21 -0.91
N MET A 386 11.72 29.09 -2.23
CA MET A 386 10.60 28.99 -3.17
C MET A 386 9.81 27.70 -2.91
N LEU A 387 10.49 26.56 -2.79
CA LEU A 387 9.84 25.27 -2.56
C LEU A 387 9.12 25.22 -1.21
N ASP A 388 9.74 25.72 -0.14
CA ASP A 388 9.09 25.77 1.18
C ASP A 388 7.91 26.76 1.18
N GLY A 389 7.98 27.84 0.41
CA GLY A 389 6.86 28.75 0.16
C GLY A 389 5.68 28.04 -0.52
N CYS A 390 5.94 27.25 -1.58
CA CYS A 390 4.92 26.43 -2.23
C CYS A 390 4.29 25.43 -1.26
N ARG A 391 5.09 24.76 -0.41
CA ARG A 391 4.57 23.83 0.63
C ARG A 391 3.71 24.55 1.65
N ALA A 392 4.08 25.77 2.05
CA ALA A 392 3.25 26.58 2.93
C ALA A 392 1.90 26.92 2.29
N LEU A 393 1.85 27.29 1.01
CA LEU A 393 0.58 27.53 0.30
C LEU A 393 -0.28 26.26 0.26
N LEU A 394 0.30 25.09 0.00
CA LEU A 394 -0.38 23.81 0.08
C LEU A 394 -0.98 23.55 1.47
N SER A 395 -0.21 23.80 2.53
CA SER A 395 -0.68 23.66 3.91
C SER A 395 -1.84 24.61 4.22
N ILE A 396 -1.77 25.87 3.78
CA ILE A 396 -2.85 26.86 3.95
C ILE A 396 -4.10 26.43 3.17
N ALA A 397 -3.94 25.95 1.93
CA ALA A 397 -5.05 25.48 1.09
C ALA A 397 -5.80 24.31 1.74
N ASN A 398 -5.09 23.34 2.33
CA ASN A 398 -5.69 22.18 3.00
C ASN A 398 -6.50 22.53 4.26
N VAL A 399 -6.29 23.70 4.86
CA VAL A 399 -7.00 24.13 6.08
C VAL A 399 -8.01 25.26 5.84
N THR A 400 -8.19 25.69 4.59
CA THR A 400 -9.09 26.80 4.22
C THR A 400 -10.06 26.42 3.11
N THR A 401 -11.14 27.19 2.96
CA THR A 401 -11.98 27.12 1.76
C THR A 401 -11.39 28.02 0.67
N PRO A 402 -11.67 27.78 -0.62
CA PRO A 402 -11.13 28.59 -1.71
C PRO A 402 -11.39 30.10 -1.57
N PHE A 403 -12.56 30.46 -1.02
CA PHE A 403 -12.90 31.85 -0.74
C PHE A 403 -12.05 32.45 0.38
N VAL A 404 -11.87 31.73 1.49
CA VAL A 404 -11.02 32.20 2.61
C VAL A 404 -9.57 32.30 2.16
N PHE A 405 -9.08 31.30 1.42
CA PHE A 405 -7.74 31.26 0.84
C PHE A 405 -7.47 32.54 0.02
N ASP A 406 -8.34 32.87 -0.93
CA ASP A 406 -8.19 34.07 -1.76
C ASP A 406 -8.21 35.38 -0.96
N GLN A 407 -9.10 35.47 0.04
CA GLN A 407 -9.24 36.65 0.89
C GLN A 407 -8.04 36.95 1.78
N LEU A 408 -7.18 35.96 2.10
CA LEU A 408 -6.03 36.18 2.96
C LEU A 408 -5.15 37.30 2.39
N LEU A 409 -4.65 37.15 1.17
CA LEU A 409 -3.73 38.11 0.59
C LEU A 409 -4.39 39.45 0.20
N LYS A 410 -5.69 39.46 -0.16
CA LYS A 410 -6.46 40.68 -0.45
C LYS A 410 -6.49 41.69 0.68
N SER A 411 -6.26 41.23 1.92
CA SER A 411 -6.20 42.12 3.07
C SER A 411 -4.91 42.96 3.15
N ILE A 412 -3.85 42.55 2.43
CA ILE A 412 -2.52 43.20 2.45
C ILE A 412 -2.11 43.71 1.05
N ARG A 413 -2.55 43.04 -0.02
CA ARG A 413 -2.16 43.30 -1.41
C ARG A 413 -3.40 43.55 -2.29
N PRO A 414 -3.23 44.17 -3.48
CA PRO A 414 -4.35 44.40 -4.39
C PRO A 414 -4.87 43.13 -5.09
N PHE A 415 -4.20 41.99 -4.94
CA PHE A 415 -4.59 40.70 -5.51
C PHE A 415 -4.73 39.63 -4.41
N GLY A 416 -5.49 38.57 -4.72
CA GLY A 416 -5.73 37.47 -3.78
C GLY A 416 -4.75 36.32 -3.90
N SER A 417 -4.80 35.40 -2.93
CA SER A 417 -3.86 34.27 -2.85
C SER A 417 -4.02 33.29 -4.02
N VAL A 418 -5.21 33.20 -4.63
CA VAL A 418 -5.43 32.38 -5.84
C VAL A 418 -4.70 33.00 -7.04
N THR A 419 -4.69 34.33 -7.15
CA THR A 419 -3.91 35.03 -8.18
C THR A 419 -2.41 34.83 -7.98
N LEU A 420 -1.92 34.87 -6.74
CA LEU A 420 -0.52 34.53 -6.43
C LEU A 420 -0.19 33.10 -6.86
N LEU A 421 -1.03 32.13 -6.47
CA LEU A 421 -0.88 30.72 -6.84
C LEU A 421 -0.82 30.53 -8.36
N SER A 422 -1.72 31.20 -9.10
CA SER A 422 -1.72 31.21 -10.56
C SER A 422 -0.42 31.81 -11.12
N SER A 423 0.03 32.96 -10.60
CA SER A 423 1.26 33.60 -11.07
C SER A 423 2.52 32.76 -10.82
N LEU A 424 2.60 32.07 -9.68
CA LEU A 424 3.67 31.13 -9.34
C LEU A 424 3.69 29.95 -10.29
N MET A 425 2.53 29.30 -10.49
CA MET A 425 2.42 28.19 -11.42
C MET A 425 2.74 28.62 -12.85
N CYS A 426 2.29 29.80 -13.28
CA CYS A 426 2.63 30.32 -14.61
C CYS A 426 4.15 30.51 -14.78
N GLU A 427 4.83 31.03 -13.78
CA GLU A 427 6.29 31.21 -13.85
C GLU A 427 7.03 29.87 -13.86
N VAL A 428 6.62 28.92 -13.00
CA VAL A 428 7.16 27.56 -12.99
C VAL A 428 6.96 26.86 -14.35
N VAL A 429 5.78 26.99 -14.95
CA VAL A 429 5.50 26.43 -16.29
C VAL A 429 6.40 27.05 -17.34
N LYS A 430 6.64 28.37 -17.33
CA LYS A 430 7.58 29.01 -18.28
C LYS A 430 9.00 28.49 -18.12
N VAL A 431 9.48 28.35 -16.87
CA VAL A 431 10.83 27.82 -16.59
C VAL A 431 10.95 26.38 -17.12
N LEU A 432 9.93 25.55 -16.91
CA LEU A 432 9.87 24.19 -17.45
C LEU A 432 9.90 24.18 -18.98
N THR A 433 9.19 25.11 -19.65
CA THR A 433 9.21 25.21 -21.11
C THR A 433 10.61 25.58 -21.66
N ILE A 434 11.40 26.34 -20.90
CA ILE A 434 12.74 26.79 -21.31
C ILE A 434 13.79 25.72 -21.01
N ASN A 435 13.70 25.07 -19.84
CA ASN A 435 14.67 24.10 -19.34
C ASN A 435 14.16 22.67 -19.58
N ASN A 436 14.19 22.22 -20.84
CA ASN A 436 13.91 20.83 -21.24
C ASN A 436 15.10 19.90 -20.92
N THR A 437 15.46 19.77 -19.65
CA THR A 437 16.49 18.81 -19.19
C THR A 437 15.84 17.57 -18.60
N GLU A 438 16.43 16.39 -18.83
CA GLU A 438 15.96 15.10 -18.26
C GLU A 438 16.09 15.01 -16.73
N GLU A 439 16.88 15.89 -16.10
CA GLU A 439 17.04 15.92 -14.64
C GLU A 439 15.83 16.57 -13.93
N GLU A 440 15.43 16.02 -12.78
CA GLU A 440 14.43 16.63 -11.90
C GLU A 440 14.90 18.00 -11.40
N THR A 441 14.44 19.05 -12.06
CA THR A 441 14.71 20.44 -11.67
C THR A 441 13.84 20.88 -10.49
N TRP A 442 14.23 21.95 -9.80
CA TRP A 442 13.40 22.59 -8.78
C TRP A 442 12.00 22.94 -9.30
N SER A 443 11.88 23.29 -10.59
CA SER A 443 10.61 23.63 -11.22
C SER A 443 9.68 22.41 -11.37
N CYS A 444 10.21 21.20 -11.52
CA CYS A 444 9.40 19.97 -11.49
C CYS A 444 8.78 19.77 -10.11
N VAL A 445 9.59 19.87 -9.06
CA VAL A 445 9.13 19.74 -7.66
C VAL A 445 8.13 20.84 -7.31
N ALA A 446 8.40 22.09 -7.73
CA ALA A 446 7.49 23.21 -7.50
C ALA A 446 6.14 23.01 -8.23
N ARG A 447 6.16 22.52 -9.48
CA ARG A 447 4.95 22.22 -10.26
C ARG A 447 4.06 21.24 -9.52
N ASP A 448 4.64 20.14 -9.01
CA ASP A 448 3.86 19.07 -8.39
C ASP A 448 3.23 19.55 -7.07
N ILE A 449 3.97 20.29 -6.22
CA ILE A 449 3.44 20.91 -4.99
C ILE A 449 2.32 21.92 -5.29
N LEU A 450 2.50 22.75 -6.33
CA LEU A 450 1.50 23.74 -6.72
C LEU A 450 0.26 23.08 -7.34
N LEU A 451 0.42 21.97 -8.05
CA LEU A 451 -0.70 21.16 -8.53
C LEU A 451 -1.48 20.54 -7.37
N ASP A 452 -0.80 19.99 -6.37
CA ASP A 452 -1.45 19.52 -5.14
C ASP A 452 -2.20 20.65 -4.42
N THR A 453 -1.68 21.88 -4.50
CA THR A 453 -2.35 23.06 -3.94
C THR A 453 -3.63 23.37 -4.70
N TRP A 454 -3.60 23.32 -6.04
CA TRP A 454 -4.80 23.46 -6.87
C TRP A 454 -5.80 22.34 -6.64
N THR A 455 -5.36 21.08 -6.54
CA THR A 455 -6.27 19.94 -6.29
C THR A 455 -6.93 20.03 -4.92
N ALA A 456 -6.19 20.42 -3.87
CA ALA A 456 -6.75 20.66 -2.53
C ALA A 456 -7.87 21.71 -2.54
N LEU A 457 -7.74 22.75 -3.37
CA LEU A 457 -8.75 23.81 -3.51
C LEU A 457 -9.94 23.39 -4.39
N LEU A 458 -9.71 22.60 -5.44
CA LEU A 458 -10.70 22.32 -6.49
C LEU A 458 -11.49 21.04 -6.29
N VAL A 459 -10.91 19.96 -5.73
CA VAL A 459 -11.60 18.69 -5.50
C VAL A 459 -12.85 18.86 -4.59
N PRO A 460 -12.84 19.67 -3.51
CA PRO A 460 -14.04 19.94 -2.74
C PRO A 460 -15.14 20.60 -3.56
N LEU A 461 -14.79 21.45 -4.55
CA LEU A 461 -15.75 22.15 -5.41
C LEU A 461 -16.44 21.21 -6.40
N ASP A 462 -15.70 20.24 -6.94
CA ASP A 462 -16.23 19.25 -7.89
C ASP A 462 -17.07 18.15 -7.20
N SER A 463 -16.81 17.86 -5.91
CA SER A 463 -17.50 16.80 -5.16
C SER A 463 -18.68 17.27 -4.31
N THR A 464 -18.66 18.50 -3.77
CA THR A 464 -19.75 19.04 -2.95
C THR A 464 -20.63 19.97 -3.77
N GLY A 465 -21.78 19.47 -4.23
CA GLY A 465 -22.71 20.22 -5.06
C GLY A 465 -23.01 21.64 -4.54
N GLY A 466 -22.38 22.64 -5.17
CA GLY A 466 -22.99 23.91 -5.54
C GLY A 466 -22.89 25.14 -4.63
N ASN A 467 -22.16 25.15 -3.51
CA ASN A 467 -22.14 26.34 -2.63
C ASN A 467 -20.81 27.10 -2.56
N ALA A 468 -19.72 26.56 -3.10
CA ALA A 468 -18.45 27.26 -3.21
C ALA A 468 -18.03 27.33 -4.68
N MET A 469 -17.84 28.52 -5.21
CA MET A 469 -17.19 28.74 -6.50
C MET A 469 -15.91 29.53 -6.25
N LEU A 470 -14.94 29.40 -7.14
CA LEU A 470 -13.80 30.32 -7.11
C LEU A 470 -14.30 31.76 -7.29
N PRO A 471 -13.63 32.75 -6.67
CA PRO A 471 -13.87 34.16 -6.98
C PRO A 471 -13.68 34.44 -8.49
N PRO A 472 -14.33 35.47 -9.07
CA PRO A 472 -14.27 35.75 -10.50
C PRO A 472 -12.84 35.99 -11.01
N GLU A 473 -12.00 36.66 -10.21
CA GLU A 473 -10.57 36.82 -10.50
C GLU A 473 -9.82 35.48 -10.52
N GLY A 474 -10.22 34.54 -9.64
CA GLY A 474 -9.67 33.19 -9.59
C GLY A 474 -10.06 32.34 -10.80
N ILE A 475 -11.30 32.48 -11.31
CA ILE A 475 -11.75 31.84 -12.55
C ILE A 475 -10.92 32.35 -13.73
N SER A 476 -10.76 33.67 -13.86
CA SER A 476 -9.93 34.26 -14.92
C SER A 476 -8.46 33.81 -14.82
N ALA A 477 -7.92 33.74 -13.60
CA ALA A 477 -6.56 33.26 -13.35
C ALA A 477 -6.39 31.77 -13.72
N ALA A 478 -7.35 30.92 -13.41
CA ALA A 478 -7.35 29.50 -13.79
C ALA A 478 -7.41 29.32 -15.32
N GLY A 479 -8.25 30.10 -16.02
CA GLY A 479 -8.34 30.07 -17.48
C GLY A 479 -7.03 30.48 -18.18
N ASN A 480 -6.41 31.57 -17.73
CA ASN A 480 -5.12 32.02 -18.25
C ASN A 480 -3.99 31.00 -17.95
N LEU A 481 -3.99 30.42 -16.76
CA LEU A 481 -3.04 29.39 -16.37
C LEU A 481 -3.20 28.13 -17.24
N PHE A 482 -4.42 27.66 -17.44
CA PHE A 482 -4.68 26.49 -18.27
C PHE A 482 -4.23 26.73 -19.72
N ALA A 483 -4.45 27.92 -20.28
CA ALA A 483 -3.97 28.26 -21.61
C ALA A 483 -2.43 28.14 -21.74
N LEU A 484 -1.70 28.61 -20.72
CA LEU A 484 -0.24 28.48 -20.68
C LEU A 484 0.22 27.04 -20.48
N ILE A 485 -0.47 26.25 -19.63
CA ILE A 485 -0.20 24.82 -19.44
C ILE A 485 -0.36 24.09 -20.78
N VAL A 486 -1.47 24.28 -21.47
CA VAL A 486 -1.70 23.64 -22.78
C VAL A 486 -0.61 24.05 -23.77
N GLU A 487 -0.27 25.34 -23.87
CA GLU A 487 0.81 25.79 -24.75
C GLU A 487 2.17 25.14 -24.41
N SER A 488 2.48 25.01 -23.12
CA SER A 488 3.72 24.34 -22.66
C SER A 488 3.71 22.85 -22.99
N GLU A 489 2.62 22.13 -22.73
CA GLU A 489 2.52 20.69 -23.02
C GLU A 489 2.60 20.44 -24.54
N LEU A 490 2.02 21.31 -25.38
CA LEU A 490 2.16 21.21 -26.83
C LEU A 490 3.59 21.46 -27.32
N LYS A 491 4.30 22.44 -26.73
CA LYS A 491 5.72 22.67 -27.03
C LYS A 491 6.58 21.49 -26.59
N ALA A 492 6.32 20.94 -25.40
CA ALA A 492 7.02 19.77 -24.90
C ALA A 492 6.79 18.56 -25.83
N ALA A 493 5.54 18.30 -26.21
CA ALA A 493 5.19 17.23 -27.14
C ALA A 493 5.89 17.38 -28.50
N ALA A 494 5.87 18.58 -29.09
CA ALA A 494 6.59 18.87 -30.32
C ALA A 494 8.11 18.67 -30.18
N SER A 495 8.71 19.07 -29.05
CA SER A 495 10.14 18.88 -28.82
C SER A 495 10.53 17.41 -28.59
N SER A 496 9.67 16.62 -27.95
CA SER A 496 9.89 15.18 -27.73
C SER A 496 9.68 14.33 -28.98
N ALA A 497 9.09 14.90 -30.03
CA ALA A 497 8.81 14.20 -31.28
C ALA A 497 10.08 13.66 -31.98
N LEU A 498 11.25 14.20 -31.64
CA LEU A 498 12.54 13.90 -32.27
C LEU A 498 13.56 13.26 -31.31
N THR A 499 13.18 12.94 -30.07
CA THR A 499 14.06 12.36 -29.05
C THR A 499 13.91 10.84 -28.99
N ASP A 500 15.03 10.11 -29.12
CA ASP A 500 15.09 8.65 -29.34
C ASP A 500 15.26 7.82 -28.03
N ASP A 501 14.79 8.32 -26.89
CA ASP A 501 15.02 7.69 -25.58
C ASP A 501 14.01 6.56 -25.30
N VAL A 502 14.42 5.33 -25.61
CA VAL A 502 13.63 4.11 -25.49
C VAL A 502 14.15 3.26 -24.32
N ASP A 503 13.75 3.59 -23.09
CA ASP A 503 13.85 2.67 -21.95
C ASP A 503 12.44 2.21 -21.53
N SER A 504 12.09 0.95 -21.82
CA SER A 504 10.71 0.45 -21.70
C SER A 504 10.18 0.38 -20.26
N ASP A 505 11.06 0.20 -19.28
CA ASP A 505 10.68 0.11 -17.87
C ASP A 505 10.39 1.51 -17.26
N TYR A 506 10.89 2.59 -17.88
CA TYR A 506 10.61 3.97 -17.49
C TYR A 506 9.22 4.44 -17.99
N LEU A 507 8.72 3.84 -19.07
CA LEU A 507 7.48 4.25 -19.74
C LEU A 507 6.23 4.03 -18.87
N HIS A 508 6.09 2.92 -18.14
CA HIS A 508 4.88 2.65 -17.36
C HIS A 508 4.70 3.57 -16.15
N ALA A 509 5.79 3.84 -15.41
CA ALA A 509 5.77 4.79 -14.29
C ALA A 509 5.53 6.23 -14.80
N SER A 510 6.13 6.58 -15.94
CA SER A 510 5.93 7.87 -16.62
C SER A 510 4.48 8.08 -17.08
N VAL A 511 3.83 7.06 -17.65
CA VAL A 511 2.43 7.14 -18.10
C VAL A 511 1.46 7.34 -16.92
N SER A 512 1.65 6.64 -15.80
CA SER A 512 0.82 6.85 -14.60
C SER A 512 0.99 8.25 -14.03
N ALA A 513 2.23 8.74 -13.93
CA ALA A 513 2.52 10.09 -13.47
C ALA A 513 1.94 11.17 -14.40
N MET A 514 1.97 10.93 -15.72
CA MET A 514 1.35 11.81 -16.69
C MET A 514 -0.18 11.83 -16.56
N ASP A 515 -0.84 10.68 -16.38
CA ASP A 515 -2.30 10.59 -16.20
C ASP A 515 -2.74 11.36 -14.94
N GLU A 516 -2.03 11.19 -13.81
CA GLU A 516 -2.29 11.95 -12.58
C GLU A 516 -2.11 13.48 -12.76
N ARG A 517 -1.07 13.89 -13.50
CA ARG A 517 -0.81 15.30 -13.81
C ARG A 517 -1.93 15.89 -14.66
N LEU A 518 -2.34 15.19 -15.72
CA LEU A 518 -3.41 15.62 -16.61
C LEU A 518 -4.77 15.67 -15.89
N SER A 519 -5.04 14.73 -14.98
CA SER A 519 -6.20 14.78 -14.09
C SER A 519 -6.21 16.05 -13.22
N SER A 520 -5.05 16.48 -12.71
CA SER A 520 -4.94 17.73 -11.95
C SER A 520 -5.13 18.98 -12.82
N TYR A 521 -4.57 19.00 -14.04
CA TYR A 521 -4.82 20.07 -15.01
C TYR A 521 -6.30 20.17 -15.42
N ALA A 522 -7.00 19.04 -15.51
CA ALA A 522 -8.41 19.02 -15.84
C ALA A 522 -9.27 19.72 -14.78
N LEU A 523 -8.93 19.60 -13.49
CA LEU A 523 -9.60 20.37 -12.43
C LEU A 523 -9.45 21.88 -12.67
N ILE A 524 -8.23 22.34 -12.98
CA ILE A 524 -7.96 23.76 -13.31
C ILE A 524 -8.75 24.18 -14.55
N ALA A 525 -8.83 23.32 -15.57
CA ALA A 525 -9.61 23.60 -16.77
C ALA A 525 -11.10 23.76 -16.50
N ARG A 526 -11.66 22.87 -15.67
CA ARG A 526 -13.08 22.84 -15.28
C ARG A 526 -13.46 24.03 -14.40
N ALA A 527 -12.52 24.58 -13.63
CA ALA A 527 -12.72 25.83 -12.90
C ALA A 527 -13.02 27.05 -13.79
N ALA A 528 -12.59 27.05 -15.06
CA ALA A 528 -12.78 28.12 -16.05
C ALA A 528 -13.34 27.59 -17.38
N ILE A 529 -14.33 26.71 -17.29
CA ILE A 529 -14.77 25.86 -18.41
C ILE A 529 -15.33 26.62 -19.62
N ASP A 530 -15.84 27.82 -19.40
CA ASP A 530 -16.38 28.72 -20.42
C ASP A 530 -15.31 29.22 -21.40
N VAL A 531 -14.06 29.35 -20.95
CA VAL A 531 -12.91 29.77 -21.78
C VAL A 531 -12.07 28.58 -22.23
N THR A 532 -11.92 27.55 -21.39
CA THR A 532 -11.01 26.44 -21.67
C THR A 532 -11.52 25.48 -22.75
N ILE A 533 -12.82 25.17 -22.82
CA ILE A 533 -13.36 24.32 -23.89
C ILE A 533 -13.23 24.99 -25.27
N PRO A 534 -13.64 26.26 -25.47
CA PRO A 534 -13.41 26.94 -26.75
C PRO A 534 -11.94 27.01 -27.16
N LEU A 535 -11.03 27.17 -26.20
CA LEU A 535 -9.59 27.12 -26.48
C LEU A 535 -9.17 25.75 -27.02
N LEU A 536 -9.56 24.66 -26.37
CA LEU A 536 -9.25 23.30 -26.82
C LEU A 536 -9.85 23.02 -28.21
N MET A 537 -11.09 23.45 -28.47
CA MET A 537 -11.71 23.34 -29.80
C MET A 537 -10.91 24.07 -30.88
N LYS A 538 -10.48 25.30 -30.59
CA LYS A 538 -9.68 26.10 -31.52
C LYS A 538 -8.34 25.42 -31.82
N LEU A 539 -7.60 25.03 -30.78
CA LEU A 539 -6.29 24.39 -30.92
C LEU A 539 -6.39 23.06 -31.68
N PHE A 540 -7.37 22.22 -31.34
CA PHE A 540 -7.58 20.94 -32.01
C PHE A 540 -7.89 21.14 -33.50
N SER A 541 -8.81 22.06 -33.84
CA SER A 541 -9.14 22.36 -35.24
C SER A 541 -7.95 22.92 -36.03
N GLU A 542 -7.14 23.78 -35.42
CA GLU A 542 -5.92 24.33 -36.05
C GLU A 542 -4.89 23.22 -36.36
N ARG A 543 -4.66 22.29 -35.42
CA ARG A 543 -3.70 21.18 -35.61
C ARG A 543 -4.19 20.17 -36.63
N VAL A 544 -5.47 19.81 -36.60
CA VAL A 544 -6.07 18.92 -37.62
C VAL A 544 -6.05 19.58 -39.01
N SER A 545 -6.27 20.89 -39.11
CA SER A 545 -6.13 21.61 -40.39
C SER A 545 -4.69 21.59 -40.90
N ARG A 546 -3.69 21.77 -40.03
CA ARG A 546 -2.27 21.66 -40.39
C ARG A 546 -1.90 20.27 -40.92
N LEU A 547 -2.36 19.20 -40.25
CA LEU A 547 -2.16 17.82 -40.73
C LEU A 547 -2.74 17.61 -42.14
N ASN A 548 -3.90 18.19 -42.42
CA ASN A 548 -4.54 18.07 -43.72
C ASN A 548 -3.87 18.91 -44.83
N GLN A 549 -3.28 20.06 -44.50
CA GLN A 549 -2.62 20.95 -45.46
C GLN A 549 -1.19 20.52 -45.80
N GLY A 550 -0.47 19.87 -44.88
CA GLY A 550 0.95 19.49 -45.02
C GLY A 550 1.22 18.13 -45.71
N ARG A 551 0.19 17.46 -46.23
CA ARG A 551 0.27 16.06 -46.72
C ARG A 551 1.40 15.87 -47.75
N GLY A 552 2.40 15.07 -47.38
CA GLY A 552 3.50 14.65 -48.25
C GLY A 552 4.58 15.70 -48.50
N VAL A 553 4.50 16.90 -47.89
CA VAL A 553 5.44 18.02 -48.12
C VAL A 553 6.14 18.47 -46.82
N ILE A 554 5.46 18.38 -45.67
CA ILE A 554 5.98 18.76 -44.35
C ILE A 554 5.94 17.52 -43.46
N ASP A 555 6.98 17.31 -42.65
CA ASP A 555 7.02 16.25 -41.65
C ASP A 555 5.88 16.45 -40.62
N PRO A 556 4.91 15.52 -40.52
CA PRO A 556 3.78 15.68 -39.62
C PRO A 556 4.13 15.37 -38.15
N THR A 557 5.32 14.82 -37.84
CA THR A 557 5.64 14.21 -36.53
C THR A 557 5.38 15.14 -35.34
N GLU A 558 5.86 16.38 -35.36
CA GLU A 558 5.59 17.37 -34.30
C GLU A 558 4.09 17.64 -34.14
N THR A 559 3.37 17.75 -35.26
CA THR A 559 1.92 18.01 -35.24
C THR A 559 1.14 16.81 -34.72
N LEU A 560 1.63 15.59 -34.96
CA LEU A 560 1.02 14.36 -34.46
C LEU A 560 1.17 14.26 -32.93
N GLU A 561 2.33 14.59 -32.37
CA GLU A 561 2.54 14.63 -30.91
C GLU A 561 1.72 15.74 -30.23
N GLU A 562 1.56 16.89 -30.89
CA GLU A 562 0.65 17.94 -30.42
C GLU A 562 -0.81 17.45 -30.39
N VAL A 563 -1.28 16.75 -31.44
CA VAL A 563 -2.64 16.19 -31.48
C VAL A 563 -2.81 15.07 -30.44
N TYR A 564 -1.81 14.21 -30.27
CA TYR A 564 -1.78 13.19 -29.20
C TYR A 564 -2.01 13.84 -27.84
N SER A 565 -1.26 14.88 -27.51
CA SER A 565 -1.36 15.59 -26.24
C SER A 565 -2.71 16.28 -26.07
N LEU A 566 -3.25 16.92 -27.13
CA LEU A 566 -4.58 17.52 -27.09
C LEU A 566 -5.70 16.51 -26.84
N LEU A 567 -5.61 15.30 -27.41
CA LEU A 567 -6.58 14.24 -27.16
C LEU A 567 -6.59 13.81 -25.69
N LEU A 568 -5.41 13.64 -25.09
CA LEU A 568 -5.29 13.29 -23.67
C LEU A 568 -5.82 14.40 -22.77
N ILE A 569 -5.42 15.65 -23.01
CA ILE A 569 -5.90 16.82 -22.25
C ILE A 569 -7.42 16.95 -22.38
N ALA A 570 -7.97 16.90 -23.60
CA ALA A 570 -9.40 17.00 -23.82
C ALA A 570 -10.19 15.87 -23.14
N GLY A 571 -9.68 14.63 -23.16
CA GLY A 571 -10.33 13.50 -22.49
C GLY A 571 -10.41 13.68 -20.98
N HIS A 572 -9.33 14.13 -20.34
CA HIS A 572 -9.32 14.44 -18.91
C HIS A 572 -10.26 15.59 -18.56
N VAL A 573 -10.29 16.66 -19.37
CA VAL A 573 -11.18 17.81 -19.12
C VAL A 573 -12.66 17.40 -19.22
N LEU A 574 -13.00 16.56 -20.20
CA LEU A 574 -14.38 16.18 -20.49
C LEU A 574 -14.91 15.06 -19.58
N ALA A 575 -14.08 14.14 -19.08
CA ALA A 575 -14.55 12.97 -18.34
C ALA A 575 -13.58 12.53 -17.23
N ASP A 576 -14.14 12.03 -16.13
CA ASP A 576 -13.39 11.43 -15.03
C ASP A 576 -13.01 9.96 -15.31
N GLU A 577 -12.14 9.39 -14.49
CA GLU A 577 -11.85 7.96 -14.50
C GLU A 577 -13.09 7.16 -14.04
N GLY A 578 -13.39 6.08 -14.77
CA GLY A 578 -14.52 5.17 -14.49
C GLY A 578 -14.08 3.83 -13.90
N GLU A 579 -12.99 3.80 -13.14
CA GLU A 579 -12.54 2.56 -12.49
C GLU A 579 -13.39 2.28 -11.23
N GLY A 580 -14.20 1.21 -11.28
CA GLY A 580 -15.00 0.73 -10.14
C GLY A 580 -16.42 1.29 -10.05
N GLU A 581 -16.66 2.54 -10.50
CA GLU A 581 -17.97 3.19 -10.51
C GLU A 581 -18.34 3.73 -11.90
N THR A 582 -19.63 3.93 -12.16
CA THR A 582 -20.07 4.56 -13.42
C THR A 582 -19.80 6.07 -13.35
N PRO A 583 -18.92 6.62 -14.22
CA PRO A 583 -18.60 8.04 -14.18
C PRO A 583 -19.82 8.88 -14.59
N ILE A 584 -19.93 10.06 -13.98
CA ILE A 584 -20.97 11.04 -14.25
C ILE A 584 -20.34 12.22 -14.99
N VAL A 585 -21.14 12.96 -15.76
CA VAL A 585 -20.70 14.22 -16.38
C VAL A 585 -20.08 15.14 -15.31
N PRO A 586 -18.85 15.66 -15.47
CA PRO A 586 -18.23 16.55 -14.49
C PRO A 586 -19.12 17.73 -14.08
N TYR A 587 -19.12 18.08 -12.79
CA TYR A 587 -20.05 19.07 -12.22
C TYR A 587 -19.96 20.46 -12.88
N ALA A 588 -18.76 20.91 -13.22
CA ALA A 588 -18.54 22.17 -13.94
C ALA A 588 -19.28 22.22 -15.29
N ILE A 589 -19.33 21.10 -16.03
CA ILE A 589 -20.05 21.01 -17.31
C ILE A 589 -21.56 21.12 -17.09
N GLN A 590 -22.08 20.48 -16.04
CA GLN A 590 -23.51 20.50 -15.72
C GLN A 590 -23.98 21.92 -15.36
N THR A 591 -23.14 22.70 -14.67
CA THR A 591 -23.53 24.00 -14.12
C THR A 591 -23.35 25.17 -15.08
N TYR A 592 -22.20 25.29 -15.75
CA TYR A 592 -21.86 26.50 -16.51
C TYR A 592 -22.62 26.62 -17.85
N PHE A 593 -22.99 25.51 -18.48
CA PHE A 593 -23.70 25.53 -19.77
C PHE A 593 -25.22 25.32 -19.62
N ALA A 594 -25.78 25.59 -18.44
CA ALA A 594 -27.21 25.44 -18.13
C ALA A 594 -28.15 26.16 -19.12
N ASP A 595 -27.69 27.28 -19.70
CA ASP A 595 -28.47 28.12 -20.62
C ASP A 595 -28.37 27.67 -22.11
N ASN A 596 -27.47 26.73 -22.44
CA ASN A 596 -27.27 26.24 -23.81
C ASN A 596 -28.26 25.10 -24.12
N ILE A 597 -29.49 25.48 -24.47
CA ILE A 597 -30.59 24.53 -24.75
C ILE A 597 -30.45 23.87 -26.14
N GLU A 598 -29.78 24.53 -27.10
CA GLU A 598 -29.56 23.99 -28.44
C GLU A 598 -28.28 23.13 -28.48
N ALA A 599 -28.43 21.85 -28.85
CA ALA A 599 -27.32 20.89 -28.91
C ALA A 599 -26.16 21.34 -29.82
N ASP A 600 -26.45 22.01 -30.95
CA ASP A 600 -25.42 22.49 -31.88
C ASP A 600 -24.62 23.69 -31.35
N LYS A 601 -25.11 24.37 -30.30
CA LYS A 601 -24.42 25.47 -29.63
C LYS A 601 -23.72 25.04 -28.35
N HIS A 602 -23.79 23.76 -27.97
CA HIS A 602 -23.15 23.28 -26.75
C HIS A 602 -21.65 23.02 -26.99
N PRO A 603 -20.72 23.70 -26.29
CA PRO A 603 -19.27 23.59 -26.56
C PRO A 603 -18.71 22.17 -26.41
N VAL A 604 -19.15 21.43 -25.38
CA VAL A 604 -18.77 20.01 -25.20
C VAL A 604 -19.18 19.14 -26.39
N ILE A 605 -20.41 19.29 -26.91
CA ILE A 605 -20.89 18.53 -28.08
C ILE A 605 -20.03 18.87 -29.31
N ALA A 606 -19.73 20.15 -29.50
CA ALA A 606 -18.92 20.60 -30.63
C ALA A 606 -17.49 20.05 -30.58
N LEU A 607 -16.83 20.09 -29.41
CA LEU A 607 -15.50 19.49 -29.22
C LEU A 607 -15.53 17.97 -29.44
N SER A 608 -16.48 17.26 -28.82
CA SER A 608 -16.62 15.81 -29.01
C SER A 608 -16.86 15.45 -30.48
N ARG A 609 -17.68 16.22 -31.21
CA ARG A 609 -17.92 16.00 -32.65
C ARG A 609 -16.65 16.15 -33.48
N GLN A 610 -15.78 17.13 -33.16
CA GLN A 610 -14.49 17.28 -33.85
C GLN A 610 -13.57 16.07 -33.61
N VAL A 611 -13.52 15.56 -32.38
CA VAL A 611 -12.72 14.38 -32.05
C VAL A 611 -13.26 13.13 -32.73
N PHE A 612 -14.58 12.91 -32.74
CA PHE A 612 -15.18 11.78 -33.47
C PHE A 612 -14.95 11.84 -34.96
N TRP A 613 -15.07 13.03 -35.56
CA TRP A 613 -14.78 13.22 -36.98
C TRP A 613 -13.32 12.92 -37.30
N PHE A 614 -12.39 13.32 -36.42
CA PHE A 614 -10.98 12.95 -36.56
C PHE A 614 -10.78 11.44 -36.41
N ALA A 615 -11.36 10.80 -35.40
CA ALA A 615 -11.27 9.34 -35.21
C ALA A 615 -11.85 8.56 -36.41
N GLU A 616 -12.94 9.02 -37.00
CA GLU A 616 -13.56 8.39 -38.18
C GLU A 616 -12.61 8.36 -39.40
N GLN A 617 -11.69 9.34 -39.52
CA GLN A 617 -10.69 9.34 -40.59
C GLN A 617 -9.73 8.16 -40.52
N SER A 618 -9.53 7.55 -39.35
CA SER A 618 -8.67 6.37 -39.22
C SER A 618 -9.24 5.13 -39.93
N LEU A 619 -10.51 5.16 -40.33
CA LEU A 619 -11.16 4.08 -41.08
C LEU A 619 -10.79 4.08 -42.56
N ASP A 620 -10.36 5.23 -43.09
CA ASP A 620 -9.88 5.33 -44.48
C ASP A 620 -8.44 4.78 -44.56
N PRO A 621 -8.16 3.77 -45.42
CA PRO A 621 -6.83 3.16 -45.51
C PRO A 621 -5.69 4.13 -45.87
N GLU A 622 -5.96 5.13 -46.71
CA GLU A 622 -4.95 6.10 -47.14
C GLU A 622 -4.63 7.10 -46.03
N LEU A 623 -5.67 7.57 -45.32
CA LEU A 623 -5.50 8.45 -44.16
C LEU A 623 -4.83 7.72 -43.00
N ARG A 624 -5.22 6.47 -42.77
CA ARG A 624 -4.64 5.63 -41.72
C ARG A 624 -3.13 5.46 -41.90
N ALA A 625 -2.68 5.14 -43.12
CA ALA A 625 -1.27 4.95 -43.41
C ALA A 625 -0.44 6.24 -43.32
N SER A 626 -1.06 7.41 -43.49
CA SER A 626 -0.35 8.70 -43.56
C SER A 626 -0.39 9.50 -42.25
N VAL A 627 -1.42 9.34 -41.43
CA VAL A 627 -1.65 10.19 -40.23
C VAL A 627 -1.71 9.36 -38.94
N PHE A 628 -2.30 8.17 -38.96
CA PHE A 628 -2.62 7.43 -37.73
C PHE A 628 -1.51 6.44 -37.35
N SER A 629 -0.47 6.94 -36.70
CA SER A 629 0.54 6.10 -36.04
C SER A 629 -0.08 5.25 -34.90
N PRO A 630 0.54 4.11 -34.51
CA PRO A 630 0.05 3.31 -33.38
C PRO A 630 -0.14 4.12 -32.10
N ARG A 631 0.84 4.96 -31.75
CA ARG A 631 0.80 5.86 -30.59
C ARG A 631 -0.33 6.89 -30.66
N LEU A 632 -0.58 7.50 -31.81
CA LEU A 632 -1.73 8.39 -31.97
C LEU A 632 -3.06 7.62 -31.83
N MET A 633 -3.10 6.40 -32.36
CA MET A 633 -4.26 5.53 -32.26
C MET A 633 -4.54 5.12 -30.81
N GLU A 634 -3.50 4.95 -29.97
CA GLU A 634 -3.66 4.75 -28.52
C GLU A 634 -4.36 5.94 -27.87
N ALA A 635 -3.97 7.18 -28.13
CA ALA A 635 -4.64 8.36 -27.57
C ALA A 635 -6.11 8.47 -28.01
N VAL A 636 -6.42 8.14 -29.26
CA VAL A 636 -7.80 8.11 -29.75
C VAL A 636 -8.61 7.02 -29.04
N VAL A 637 -8.10 5.77 -28.97
CA VAL A 637 -8.79 4.66 -28.28
C VAL A 637 -8.97 4.98 -26.79
N TRP A 638 -7.96 5.56 -26.15
CA TRP A 638 -8.02 6.00 -24.76
C TRP A 638 -9.10 7.05 -24.55
N PHE A 639 -9.17 8.08 -25.42
CA PHE A 639 -10.18 9.12 -25.35
C PHE A 639 -11.59 8.53 -25.53
N LEU A 640 -11.78 7.68 -26.54
CA LEU A 640 -13.06 7.04 -26.82
C LEU A 640 -13.52 6.17 -25.63
N ALA A 641 -12.59 5.45 -24.99
CA ALA A 641 -12.89 4.61 -23.84
C ALA A 641 -13.40 5.47 -22.67
N ARG A 642 -12.63 6.50 -22.29
CA ARG A 642 -12.97 7.41 -21.17
C ARG A 642 -14.27 8.18 -21.44
N TRP A 643 -14.43 8.70 -22.65
CA TRP A 643 -15.62 9.47 -23.05
C TRP A 643 -16.88 8.60 -23.09
N SER A 644 -16.78 7.37 -23.63
CA SER A 644 -17.94 6.49 -23.80
C SER A 644 -18.60 6.11 -22.48
N LEU A 645 -17.81 5.91 -21.42
CA LEU A 645 -18.33 5.61 -20.08
C LEU A 645 -19.22 6.72 -19.52
N THR A 646 -18.95 7.97 -19.89
CA THR A 646 -19.64 9.15 -19.33
C THR A 646 -20.84 9.59 -20.17
N TYR A 647 -20.70 9.60 -21.51
CA TYR A 647 -21.64 10.30 -22.39
C TYR A 647 -22.45 9.40 -23.32
N LEU A 648 -21.95 8.19 -23.64
CA LEU A 648 -22.57 7.36 -24.66
C LEU A 648 -23.83 6.69 -24.11
N MET A 649 -25.00 7.00 -24.69
CA MET A 649 -26.27 6.32 -24.44
C MET A 649 -26.73 6.21 -22.97
N HIS A 650 -26.20 7.03 -22.07
CA HIS A 650 -26.45 6.98 -20.63
C HIS A 650 -27.95 6.91 -20.27
N PRO A 651 -28.35 6.04 -19.31
CA PRO A 651 -29.76 5.86 -18.97
C PRO A 651 -30.36 7.15 -18.39
N LYS A 652 -31.58 7.48 -18.83
CA LYS A 652 -32.37 8.54 -18.17
C LYS A 652 -32.73 8.04 -16.78
N GLU A 653 -32.23 8.68 -15.73
CA GLU A 653 -32.74 8.46 -14.37
C GLU A 653 -34.23 8.82 -14.33
N ILE A 654 -35.11 7.82 -14.27
CA ILE A 654 -36.54 8.04 -13.99
C ILE A 654 -36.63 8.35 -12.49
N ARG A 655 -36.55 9.63 -12.11
CA ARG A 655 -37.01 10.07 -10.80
C ARG A 655 -38.51 10.35 -10.84
N GLU A 656 -39.30 9.29 -10.70
CA GLU A 656 -40.64 9.43 -10.13
C GLU A 656 -40.48 9.64 -8.62
N GLY A 657 -40.51 10.89 -8.18
CA GLY A 657 -40.43 11.23 -6.75
C GLY A 657 -40.49 12.73 -6.51
N ASN A 658 -41.68 13.22 -6.15
CA ASN A 658 -41.99 14.58 -5.74
C ASN A 658 -40.90 15.20 -4.85
N CYS A 659 -40.19 16.21 -5.35
CA CYS A 659 -39.43 17.16 -4.53
C CYS A 659 -39.60 18.57 -5.13
N ASP A 660 -40.71 19.23 -4.76
CA ASP A 660 -40.82 20.68 -4.82
C ASP A 660 -39.83 21.28 -3.81
N SER A 661 -38.60 21.59 -4.25
CA SER A 661 -37.72 22.49 -3.49
C SER A 661 -36.65 23.12 -4.38
N GLY A 662 -36.82 24.42 -4.68
CA GLY A 662 -35.75 25.33 -5.08
C GLY A 662 -35.53 25.52 -6.60
N HIS A 663 -35.82 26.72 -7.10
CA HIS A 663 -35.61 27.11 -8.51
C HIS A 663 -34.17 26.93 -9.04
N GLY A 664 -33.16 26.74 -8.19
CA GLY A 664 -31.76 26.50 -8.60
C GLY A 664 -31.46 25.10 -9.14
N GLN A 665 -32.14 24.05 -8.66
CA GLN A 665 -31.89 22.66 -9.12
C GLN A 665 -32.49 22.37 -10.50
N ALA A 666 -33.57 23.07 -10.88
CA ALA A 666 -34.24 22.88 -12.16
C ALA A 666 -33.41 23.34 -13.38
N HIS A 667 -32.47 24.29 -13.19
CA HIS A 667 -31.59 24.77 -14.26
C HIS A 667 -30.36 23.87 -14.48
N GLN A 668 -29.80 23.30 -13.40
CA GLN A 668 -28.64 22.40 -13.45
C GLN A 668 -28.94 21.08 -14.19
N LEU A 669 -30.19 20.63 -14.17
CA LEU A 669 -30.63 19.40 -14.85
C LEU A 669 -30.69 19.56 -16.38
N ARG A 670 -30.89 20.78 -16.92
CA ARG A 670 -31.17 20.98 -18.35
C ARG A 670 -29.97 20.81 -19.28
N SER A 671 -28.76 21.28 -18.92
CA SER A 671 -27.57 21.08 -19.79
C SER A 671 -27.18 19.60 -19.85
N ARG A 672 -27.22 18.91 -18.70
CA ARG A 672 -26.98 17.46 -18.58
C ARG A 672 -27.98 16.70 -19.46
N GLU A 673 -29.25 17.07 -19.43
CA GLU A 673 -30.27 16.46 -20.28
C GLU A 673 -30.03 16.70 -21.78
N VAL A 674 -29.64 17.90 -22.20
CA VAL A 674 -29.31 18.19 -23.62
C VAL A 674 -28.10 17.36 -24.08
N LEU A 675 -27.04 17.31 -23.27
CA LEU A 675 -25.84 16.53 -23.54
C LEU A 675 -26.12 15.03 -23.68
N LEU A 676 -26.74 14.45 -22.65
CA LEU A 676 -27.02 13.01 -22.62
C LEU A 676 -28.11 12.61 -23.62
N SER A 677 -29.05 13.51 -23.94
CA SER A 677 -30.05 13.23 -24.99
C SER A 677 -29.46 13.27 -26.39
N PHE A 678 -28.49 14.15 -26.69
CA PHE A 678 -27.85 14.22 -28.00
C PHE A 678 -27.06 12.96 -28.34
N PHE A 679 -26.26 12.46 -27.38
CA PHE A 679 -25.54 11.18 -27.49
C PHE A 679 -26.37 9.98 -27.00
N GLY A 680 -27.66 10.19 -26.77
CA GLY A 680 -28.61 9.17 -26.36
C GLY A 680 -28.99 8.21 -27.48
N GLU A 681 -29.68 7.13 -27.11
CA GLU A 681 -30.08 6.04 -28.02
C GLU A 681 -30.87 6.50 -29.25
N ASN A 682 -31.73 7.51 -29.08
CA ASN A 682 -32.67 7.96 -30.11
C ASN A 682 -32.10 9.02 -31.06
N ASN A 683 -30.86 9.47 -30.85
CA ASN A 683 -30.21 10.52 -31.62
C ASN A 683 -28.87 10.02 -32.21
N GLN A 684 -27.75 10.69 -31.92
CA GLN A 684 -26.45 10.39 -32.51
C GLN A 684 -25.73 9.22 -31.82
N GLY A 685 -26.23 8.73 -30.67
CA GLY A 685 -25.58 7.68 -29.89
C GLY A 685 -25.25 6.42 -30.70
N LYS A 686 -26.19 5.94 -31.54
CA LYS A 686 -25.98 4.75 -32.38
C LYS A 686 -24.91 4.97 -33.46
N LEU A 687 -24.88 6.15 -34.08
CA LEU A 687 -23.88 6.50 -35.09
C LEU A 687 -22.49 6.60 -34.48
N VAL A 688 -22.38 7.24 -33.30
CA VAL A 688 -21.12 7.32 -32.56
C VAL A 688 -20.63 5.92 -32.15
N LEU A 689 -21.52 5.06 -31.63
CA LEU A 689 -21.19 3.68 -31.28
C LEU A 689 -20.66 2.90 -32.51
N ASP A 690 -21.30 3.03 -33.67
CA ASP A 690 -20.84 2.38 -34.90
C ASP A 690 -19.43 2.83 -35.31
N ILE A 691 -19.13 4.13 -35.22
CA ILE A 691 -17.78 4.66 -35.46
C ILE A 691 -16.78 4.05 -34.47
N VAL A 692 -17.08 4.05 -33.17
CA VAL A 692 -16.20 3.49 -32.12
C VAL A 692 -15.90 2.02 -32.35
N VAL A 693 -16.91 1.23 -32.74
CA VAL A 693 -16.73 -0.20 -33.04
C VAL A 693 -15.87 -0.41 -34.28
N ARG A 694 -16.11 0.34 -35.36
CA ARG A 694 -15.29 0.27 -36.58
C ARG A 694 -13.84 0.66 -36.31
N VAL A 695 -13.60 1.68 -35.48
CA VAL A 695 -12.24 2.06 -35.04
C VAL A 695 -11.61 0.93 -34.25
N SER A 696 -12.33 0.32 -33.30
CA SER A 696 -11.85 -0.82 -32.51
C SER A 696 -11.41 -1.99 -33.39
N ILE A 697 -12.25 -2.40 -34.35
CA ILE A 697 -11.91 -3.47 -35.31
C ILE A 697 -10.68 -3.08 -36.13
N THR A 698 -10.60 -1.83 -36.59
CA THR A 698 -9.44 -1.32 -37.33
C THR A 698 -8.16 -1.43 -36.52
N THR A 699 -8.17 -1.06 -35.23
CA THR A 699 -6.98 -1.18 -34.36
C THR A 699 -6.49 -2.61 -34.21
N LEU A 700 -7.41 -3.58 -34.10
CA LEU A 700 -7.07 -5.00 -33.94
C LEU A 700 -6.54 -5.62 -35.24
N MET A 701 -7.02 -5.17 -36.39
CA MET A 701 -6.79 -5.81 -37.69
C MET A 701 -5.68 -5.17 -38.51
N SER A 702 -5.51 -3.86 -38.35
CA SER A 702 -4.62 -3.04 -39.19
C SER A 702 -3.26 -2.73 -38.58
N TYR A 703 -3.07 -3.05 -37.29
CA TYR A 703 -1.83 -2.78 -36.53
C TYR A 703 -1.29 -4.09 -35.92
N PRO A 704 -0.79 -5.02 -36.76
CA PRO A 704 -0.24 -6.28 -36.27
C PRO A 704 1.06 -6.03 -35.49
N GLY A 705 1.21 -6.67 -34.34
CA GLY A 705 2.42 -6.55 -33.49
C GLY A 705 2.38 -5.44 -32.44
N GLU A 706 1.50 -4.44 -32.60
CA GLU A 706 1.33 -3.32 -31.66
C GLU A 706 0.58 -3.76 -30.40
N LYS A 707 1.30 -4.29 -29.41
CA LYS A 707 0.69 -4.93 -28.23
C LYS A 707 -0.05 -3.94 -27.36
N ASP A 708 0.50 -2.75 -27.12
CA ASP A 708 -0.07 -1.78 -26.17
C ASP A 708 -1.38 -1.18 -26.68
N LEU A 709 -1.42 -0.77 -27.95
CA LEU A 709 -2.66 -0.41 -28.64
C LEU A 709 -3.73 -1.51 -28.55
N GLN A 710 -3.36 -2.76 -28.80
CA GLN A 710 -4.29 -3.89 -28.73
C GLN A 710 -4.77 -4.17 -27.29
N VAL A 711 -3.90 -4.01 -26.28
CA VAL A 711 -4.25 -4.10 -24.85
C VAL A 711 -5.28 -3.02 -24.53
N LEU A 712 -5.03 -1.77 -24.93
CA LEU A 712 -5.90 -0.65 -24.65
C LEU A 712 -7.29 -0.85 -25.29
N THR A 713 -7.35 -1.29 -26.54
CA THR A 713 -8.62 -1.60 -27.21
C THR A 713 -9.37 -2.74 -26.50
N CYS A 714 -8.68 -3.84 -26.16
CA CYS A 714 -9.30 -5.03 -25.58
C CYS A 714 -9.72 -4.87 -24.12
N TYR A 715 -8.94 -4.17 -23.30
CA TYR A 715 -9.14 -4.09 -21.85
C TYR A 715 -9.76 -2.78 -21.38
N ARG A 716 -9.59 -1.66 -22.12
CA ARG A 716 -10.22 -0.39 -21.77
C ARG A 716 -11.44 -0.09 -22.65
N LEU A 717 -11.28 0.05 -23.96
CA LEU A 717 -12.36 0.52 -24.84
C LEU A 717 -13.52 -0.47 -24.94
N LEU A 718 -13.27 -1.71 -25.37
CA LEU A 718 -14.34 -2.68 -25.56
C LEU A 718 -14.99 -3.06 -24.22
N HIS A 719 -14.19 -3.14 -23.15
CA HIS A 719 -14.70 -3.40 -21.80
C HIS A 719 -15.62 -2.27 -21.33
N ALA A 720 -15.23 -1.01 -21.51
CA ALA A 720 -16.03 0.16 -21.18
C ALA A 720 -17.41 0.14 -21.87
N LEU A 721 -17.47 -0.22 -23.15
CA LEU A 721 -18.74 -0.31 -23.88
C LEU A 721 -19.67 -1.39 -23.32
N VAL A 722 -19.12 -2.51 -22.86
CA VAL A 722 -19.92 -3.66 -22.41
C VAL A 722 -20.34 -3.58 -20.94
N GLN A 723 -19.73 -2.69 -20.15
CA GLN A 723 -20.23 -2.39 -18.79
C GLN A 723 -21.66 -1.81 -18.82
N GLN A 724 -22.06 -1.19 -19.93
CA GLN A 724 -23.35 -0.54 -20.08
C GLN A 724 -24.36 -1.42 -20.85
N LYS A 725 -25.28 -2.06 -20.12
CA LYS A 725 -26.26 -3.02 -20.68
C LYS A 725 -27.05 -2.54 -21.90
N HIS A 726 -27.32 -1.25 -22.01
CA HIS A 726 -28.10 -0.67 -23.11
C HIS A 726 -27.27 -0.50 -24.40
N ILE A 727 -25.95 -0.34 -24.30
CA ILE A 727 -25.03 -0.33 -25.45
C ILE A 727 -24.91 -1.74 -26.04
N CYS A 728 -24.88 -2.76 -25.18
CA CYS A 728 -24.73 -4.16 -25.54
C CYS A 728 -25.74 -4.66 -26.59
N VAL A 729 -26.98 -4.14 -26.59
CA VAL A 729 -28.01 -4.47 -27.60
C VAL A 729 -27.54 -4.17 -29.03
N HIS A 730 -26.81 -3.06 -29.19
CA HIS A 730 -26.42 -2.53 -30.50
C HIS A 730 -25.04 -3.05 -30.94
N LEU A 731 -24.27 -3.67 -30.04
CA LEU A 731 -22.96 -4.29 -30.34
C LEU A 731 -23.07 -5.65 -31.08
N PHE A 732 -24.19 -6.36 -30.88
CA PHE A 732 -24.41 -7.73 -31.34
C PHE A 732 -24.19 -7.99 -32.86
N PRO A 733 -24.61 -7.14 -33.82
CA PRO A 733 -24.40 -7.42 -35.23
C PRO A 733 -22.99 -7.05 -35.74
N LEU A 734 -22.29 -6.13 -35.07
CA LEU A 734 -21.12 -5.46 -35.63
C LEU A 734 -19.80 -6.22 -35.38
N VAL A 735 -19.69 -6.95 -34.27
CA VAL A 735 -18.41 -7.58 -33.84
C VAL A 735 -18.41 -9.10 -34.02
N THR A 736 -19.60 -9.72 -34.05
CA THR A 736 -19.79 -11.18 -34.00
C THR A 736 -19.39 -11.87 -35.31
N HIS A 737 -19.73 -11.26 -36.45
CA HIS A 737 -19.35 -11.76 -37.77
C HIS A 737 -17.84 -11.69 -38.02
N ALA A 738 -17.14 -10.68 -37.48
CA ALA A 738 -15.69 -10.57 -37.59
C ALA A 738 -14.97 -11.62 -36.71
N PHE A 739 -15.43 -11.82 -35.47
CA PHE A 739 -14.76 -12.69 -34.51
C PHE A 739 -14.83 -14.20 -34.84
N ALA A 740 -15.95 -14.66 -35.43
CA ALA A 740 -16.19 -16.08 -35.69
C ALA A 740 -15.41 -16.64 -36.89
N ASN A 741 -15.12 -15.81 -37.91
CA ASN A 741 -14.65 -16.30 -39.22
C ASN A 741 -13.32 -15.70 -39.70
N GLU A 742 -12.79 -14.64 -39.08
CA GLU A 742 -11.58 -13.98 -39.57
C GLU A 742 -10.29 -14.60 -39.04
N LYS A 743 -9.52 -15.22 -39.94
CA LYS A 743 -8.21 -15.83 -39.63
C LYS A 743 -7.17 -14.83 -39.10
N SER A 744 -7.30 -13.58 -39.48
CA SER A 744 -6.43 -12.46 -39.05
C SER A 744 -6.50 -12.21 -37.55
N LEU A 745 -7.65 -12.45 -36.90
CA LEU A 745 -7.76 -12.28 -35.45
C LEU A 745 -6.99 -13.35 -34.66
N PHE A 746 -6.61 -14.48 -35.27
CA PHE A 746 -5.72 -15.45 -34.62
C PHE A 746 -4.26 -14.99 -34.51
N LEU A 747 -3.88 -13.90 -35.20
CA LEU A 747 -2.55 -13.29 -35.09
C LEU A 747 -2.40 -12.41 -33.85
N LEU A 748 -3.50 -12.09 -33.16
CA LEU A 748 -3.49 -11.36 -31.90
C LEU A 748 -2.89 -12.22 -30.78
N ASN A 749 -2.29 -11.56 -29.79
CA ASN A 749 -1.79 -12.24 -28.60
C ASN A 749 -2.91 -13.03 -27.89
N THR A 750 -2.58 -14.20 -27.34
CA THR A 750 -3.51 -15.10 -26.65
C THR A 750 -4.25 -14.43 -25.49
N ALA A 751 -3.61 -13.48 -24.79
CA ALA A 751 -4.27 -12.69 -23.75
C ALA A 751 -5.39 -11.79 -24.31
N HIS A 752 -5.17 -11.17 -25.48
CA HIS A 752 -6.14 -10.29 -26.15
C HIS A 752 -7.33 -11.11 -26.66
N GLN A 753 -7.07 -12.33 -27.17
CA GLN A 753 -8.12 -13.28 -27.56
C GLN A 753 -9.07 -13.60 -26.41
N ARG A 754 -8.53 -13.80 -25.20
CA ARG A 754 -9.32 -14.02 -23.99
C ARG A 754 -10.20 -12.83 -23.66
N SER A 755 -9.63 -11.61 -23.63
CA SER A 755 -10.39 -10.39 -23.29
C SER A 755 -11.50 -10.11 -24.30
N LEU A 756 -11.21 -10.29 -25.59
CA LEU A 756 -12.18 -10.11 -26.67
C LEU A 756 -13.35 -11.08 -26.54
N ALA A 757 -13.07 -12.37 -26.32
CA ALA A 757 -14.09 -13.38 -26.09
C ALA A 757 -14.94 -13.08 -24.84
N GLN A 758 -14.29 -12.67 -23.75
CA GLN A 758 -14.97 -12.28 -22.51
C GLN A 758 -15.93 -11.09 -22.74
N THR A 759 -15.47 -10.09 -23.47
CA THR A 759 -16.24 -8.88 -23.78
C THR A 759 -17.44 -9.19 -24.67
N LEU A 760 -17.25 -10.04 -25.68
CA LEU A 760 -18.35 -10.49 -26.55
C LEU A 760 -19.42 -11.27 -25.80
N VAL A 761 -19.04 -12.15 -24.86
CA VAL A 761 -20.02 -12.88 -24.05
C VAL A 761 -20.75 -11.95 -23.09
N ARG A 762 -20.05 -11.01 -22.43
CA ARG A 762 -20.69 -10.01 -21.56
C ARG A 762 -21.68 -9.11 -22.31
N SER A 763 -21.48 -8.88 -23.61
CA SER A 763 -22.46 -8.15 -24.43
C SER A 763 -23.81 -8.87 -24.58
N ALA A 764 -23.87 -10.18 -24.31
CA ALA A 764 -25.14 -10.91 -24.29
C ALA A 764 -26.10 -10.38 -23.20
N SER A 765 -25.58 -9.76 -22.14
CA SER A 765 -26.38 -9.17 -21.05
C SER A 765 -27.39 -8.13 -21.52
N GLY A 766 -27.12 -7.47 -22.66
CA GLY A 766 -28.02 -6.49 -23.28
C GLY A 766 -29.24 -7.09 -23.95
N LEU A 767 -29.23 -8.38 -24.30
CA LEU A 767 -30.34 -9.00 -25.02
C LEU A 767 -31.61 -9.12 -24.15
N ILE A 768 -32.77 -9.10 -24.82
CA ILE A 768 -34.09 -8.92 -24.20
C ILE A 768 -34.44 -10.09 -23.26
N ASN A 769 -34.07 -11.32 -23.62
CA ASN A 769 -34.37 -12.52 -22.86
C ASN A 769 -33.16 -13.45 -22.70
N SER A 770 -33.24 -14.34 -21.71
CA SER A 770 -32.22 -15.36 -21.44
C SER A 770 -32.03 -16.31 -22.62
N GLU A 771 -33.10 -16.66 -23.34
CA GLU A 771 -33.04 -17.54 -24.51
C GLU A 771 -32.18 -16.95 -25.64
N ALA A 772 -32.40 -15.68 -26.03
CA ALA A 772 -31.56 -15.04 -27.05
C ALA A 772 -30.11 -14.89 -26.59
N SER A 773 -29.89 -14.63 -25.29
CA SER A 773 -28.55 -14.56 -24.71
C SER A 773 -27.79 -15.89 -24.84
N ASN A 774 -28.45 -17.00 -24.51
CA ASN A 774 -27.88 -18.35 -24.62
C ASN A 774 -27.68 -18.78 -26.09
N LEU A 775 -28.64 -18.48 -26.98
CA LEU A 775 -28.51 -18.74 -28.41
C LEU A 775 -27.27 -18.04 -28.99
N TYR A 776 -27.09 -16.77 -28.65
CA TYR A 776 -25.95 -15.99 -29.11
C TYR A 776 -24.61 -16.57 -28.64
N VAL A 777 -24.49 -16.92 -27.36
CA VAL A 777 -23.25 -17.53 -26.81
C VAL A 777 -22.98 -18.88 -27.48
N ARG A 778 -24.02 -19.67 -27.76
CA ARG A 778 -23.89 -20.95 -28.46
C ARG A 778 -23.37 -20.77 -29.88
N ASP A 779 -23.91 -19.81 -30.63
CA ASP A 779 -23.48 -19.53 -31.99
C ASP A 779 -22.02 -19.07 -32.03
N LEU A 780 -21.62 -18.20 -31.07
CA LEU A 780 -20.25 -17.71 -30.93
C LEU A 780 -19.23 -18.83 -30.65
N THR A 781 -19.61 -19.86 -29.89
CA THR A 781 -18.68 -20.85 -29.32
C THR A 781 -18.70 -22.20 -30.04
N SER A 782 -19.76 -22.49 -30.80
CA SER A 782 -20.00 -23.78 -31.47
C SER A 782 -18.80 -24.27 -32.29
N HIS A 783 -18.21 -23.40 -33.13
CA HIS A 783 -17.08 -23.72 -33.99
C HIS A 783 -15.81 -24.12 -33.21
N MET A 784 -15.59 -23.52 -32.03
CA MET A 784 -14.42 -23.83 -31.19
C MET A 784 -14.59 -25.22 -30.55
N ALA A 785 -15.80 -25.53 -30.07
CA ALA A 785 -16.11 -26.83 -29.48
C ALA A 785 -16.06 -27.97 -30.50
N THR A 786 -16.56 -27.74 -31.73
CA THR A 786 -16.48 -28.73 -32.81
C THR A 786 -15.03 -29.00 -33.20
N TYR A 787 -14.19 -27.96 -33.30
CA TYR A 787 -12.79 -28.12 -33.67
C TYR A 787 -11.99 -28.92 -32.62
N LEU A 788 -12.17 -28.63 -31.33
CA LEU A 788 -11.54 -29.42 -30.26
C LEU A 788 -11.98 -30.89 -30.29
N ARG A 789 -13.26 -31.14 -30.61
CA ARG A 789 -13.79 -32.51 -30.76
C ARG A 789 -13.15 -33.22 -31.96
N GLU A 790 -13.06 -32.57 -33.11
CA GLU A 790 -12.42 -33.10 -34.31
C GLU A 790 -10.95 -33.45 -34.06
N LEU A 791 -10.19 -32.54 -33.42
CA LEU A 791 -8.81 -32.79 -33.03
C LEU A 791 -8.67 -34.00 -32.10
N SER A 792 -9.55 -34.12 -31.09
CA SER A 792 -9.53 -35.28 -30.17
C SER A 792 -9.81 -36.62 -30.86
N SER A 793 -10.43 -36.60 -32.04
CA SER A 793 -10.77 -37.78 -32.84
C SER A 793 -9.71 -38.17 -33.89
N MET A 794 -8.63 -37.39 -34.01
CA MET A 794 -7.57 -37.68 -34.99
C MET A 794 -6.70 -38.88 -34.56
N ASN A 795 -6.50 -39.83 -35.48
CA ASN A 795 -5.71 -41.04 -35.24
C ASN A 795 -4.21 -40.75 -34.98
N ASP A 796 -3.66 -39.66 -35.53
CA ASP A 796 -2.25 -39.24 -35.41
C ASP A 796 -2.06 -38.08 -34.42
N LEU A 797 -2.76 -38.12 -33.27
CA LEU A 797 -2.78 -37.01 -32.30
C LEU A 797 -1.38 -36.58 -31.81
N LYS A 798 -0.46 -37.53 -31.59
CA LYS A 798 0.87 -37.25 -31.03
C LYS A 798 1.79 -36.48 -31.97
N SER A 799 1.67 -36.68 -33.28
CA SER A 799 2.46 -35.95 -34.29
C SER A 799 1.77 -34.65 -34.71
N ALA A 800 0.44 -34.64 -34.82
CA ALA A 800 -0.34 -33.44 -35.12
C ALA A 800 -0.28 -32.39 -33.99
N ALA A 801 -0.36 -32.82 -32.72
CA ALA A 801 -0.31 -31.92 -31.55
C ALA A 801 1.05 -31.25 -31.32
N GLN A 802 2.10 -31.67 -32.04
CA GLN A 802 3.43 -31.05 -31.99
C GLN A 802 3.65 -30.00 -33.09
N GLN A 803 2.73 -29.87 -34.04
CA GLN A 803 2.87 -28.88 -35.11
C GLN A 803 2.63 -27.46 -34.58
N PRO A 804 3.54 -26.49 -34.84
CA PRO A 804 3.43 -25.13 -34.32
C PRO A 804 2.11 -24.43 -34.68
N ASP A 805 1.61 -24.62 -35.90
CA ASP A 805 0.37 -24.01 -36.38
C ASP A 805 -0.86 -24.54 -35.62
N ILE A 806 -0.88 -25.85 -35.34
CA ILE A 806 -1.95 -26.49 -34.56
C ILE A 806 -1.87 -26.04 -33.10
N ILE A 807 -0.67 -25.98 -32.52
CA ILE A 807 -0.46 -25.49 -31.14
C ILE A 807 -0.95 -24.05 -31.00
N LEU A 808 -0.61 -23.16 -31.94
CA LEU A 808 -1.06 -21.77 -31.92
C LEU A 808 -2.59 -21.67 -32.01
N LEU A 809 -3.21 -22.40 -32.95
CA LEU A 809 -4.65 -22.37 -33.14
C LEU A 809 -5.41 -22.92 -31.93
N VAL A 810 -4.98 -24.06 -31.39
CA VAL A 810 -5.54 -24.65 -30.16
C VAL A 810 -5.35 -23.71 -28.97
N SER A 811 -4.18 -23.08 -28.83
CA SER A 811 -3.92 -22.11 -27.77
C SER A 811 -4.86 -20.90 -27.86
N CYS A 812 -5.07 -20.36 -29.06
CA CYS A 812 -6.01 -19.26 -29.28
C CYS A 812 -7.45 -19.67 -28.94
N MET A 813 -7.89 -20.84 -29.38
CA MET A 813 -9.24 -21.34 -29.08
C MET A 813 -9.45 -21.58 -27.59
N LEU A 814 -8.50 -22.22 -26.90
CA LEU A 814 -8.57 -22.43 -25.45
C LEU A 814 -8.60 -21.10 -24.70
N GLU A 815 -7.87 -20.09 -25.14
CA GLU A 815 -7.87 -18.77 -24.52
C GLU A 815 -9.17 -18.00 -24.77
N ARG A 816 -9.77 -18.13 -25.96
CA ARG A 816 -11.14 -17.64 -26.20
C ARG A 816 -12.14 -18.34 -25.27
N LEU A 817 -12.07 -19.66 -25.15
CA LEU A 817 -12.92 -20.44 -24.25
C LEU A 817 -12.71 -20.07 -22.77
N CYS A 818 -11.47 -19.76 -22.35
CA CYS A 818 -11.19 -19.21 -21.02
C CYS A 818 -11.92 -17.87 -20.81
N GLY A 819 -11.92 -16.99 -21.83
CA GLY A 819 -12.61 -15.71 -21.80
C GLY A 819 -14.12 -15.86 -21.70
N VAL A 820 -14.69 -16.77 -22.49
CA VAL A 820 -16.11 -17.15 -22.44
C VAL A 820 -16.50 -17.65 -21.05
N ALA A 821 -15.73 -18.60 -20.50
CA ALA A 821 -15.96 -19.15 -19.17
C ALA A 821 -15.91 -18.08 -18.06
N SER A 822 -14.96 -17.15 -18.15
CA SER A 822 -14.79 -16.04 -17.20
C SER A 822 -15.87 -14.94 -17.31
N ALA A 823 -16.69 -14.98 -18.36
CA ALA A 823 -17.81 -14.07 -18.61
C ALA A 823 -19.16 -14.67 -18.21
N SER A 824 -19.18 -15.72 -17.38
CA SER A 824 -20.40 -16.34 -16.91
C SER A 824 -21.27 -15.35 -16.11
N GLU A 825 -22.50 -15.15 -16.57
CA GLU A 825 -23.54 -14.39 -15.91
C GLU A 825 -24.82 -15.23 -15.82
N PRO A 826 -25.75 -14.96 -14.89
CA PRO A 826 -26.97 -15.76 -14.73
C PRO A 826 -27.80 -15.97 -16.02
N ARG A 827 -27.71 -15.03 -16.99
CA ARG A 827 -28.43 -15.12 -18.27
C ARG A 827 -27.71 -15.97 -19.33
N THR A 828 -26.39 -16.09 -19.27
CA THR A 828 -25.56 -16.80 -20.26
C THR A 828 -25.04 -18.14 -19.74
N GLN A 829 -25.23 -18.40 -18.46
CA GLN A 829 -24.73 -19.56 -17.73
C GLN A 829 -25.06 -20.89 -18.43
N ASN A 830 -26.31 -21.13 -18.83
CA ASN A 830 -26.73 -22.40 -19.43
C ASN A 830 -25.94 -22.75 -20.70
N ALA A 831 -25.80 -21.81 -21.64
CA ALA A 831 -25.02 -22.02 -22.86
C ALA A 831 -23.53 -22.29 -22.57
N ILE A 832 -22.96 -21.63 -21.56
CA ILE A 832 -21.56 -21.83 -21.16
C ILE A 832 -21.37 -23.19 -20.47
N TYR A 833 -22.35 -23.65 -19.70
CA TYR A 833 -22.37 -25.00 -19.14
C TYR A 833 -22.45 -26.07 -20.23
N GLU A 834 -23.40 -25.98 -21.17
CA GLU A 834 -23.53 -26.90 -22.31
C GLU A 834 -22.24 -26.98 -23.14
N LEU A 835 -21.61 -25.82 -23.39
CA LEU A 835 -20.33 -25.71 -24.09
C LEU A 835 -19.26 -26.52 -23.39
N GLY A 836 -19.03 -26.25 -22.09
CA GLY A 836 -18.03 -26.95 -21.29
C GLY A 836 -18.31 -28.45 -21.22
N PHE A 837 -19.57 -28.83 -21.00
CA PHE A 837 -20.01 -30.22 -20.99
C PHE A 837 -19.65 -30.96 -22.30
N SER A 838 -19.84 -30.30 -23.44
CA SER A 838 -19.53 -30.87 -24.76
C SER A 838 -18.03 -31.09 -25.03
N VAL A 839 -17.14 -30.39 -24.30
CA VAL A 839 -15.68 -30.45 -24.47
C VAL A 839 -14.96 -31.20 -23.34
N MET A 840 -15.66 -31.67 -22.30
CA MET A 840 -15.06 -32.44 -21.19
C MET A 840 -14.23 -33.63 -21.70
N ASN A 841 -14.82 -34.51 -22.52
CA ASN A 841 -14.11 -35.67 -23.05
C ASN A 841 -12.92 -35.30 -23.95
N PRO A 842 -13.07 -34.37 -24.93
CA PRO A 842 -11.93 -33.84 -25.69
C PRO A 842 -10.79 -33.31 -24.81
N VAL A 843 -11.10 -32.58 -23.74
CA VAL A 843 -10.07 -32.05 -22.81
C VAL A 843 -9.31 -33.19 -22.15
N LEU A 844 -9.97 -34.25 -21.66
CA LEU A 844 -9.28 -35.40 -21.05
C LEU A 844 -8.33 -36.09 -22.03
N VAL A 845 -8.72 -36.23 -23.30
CA VAL A 845 -7.88 -36.85 -24.34
C VAL A 845 -6.67 -35.98 -24.68
N LEU A 846 -6.82 -34.65 -24.65
CA LEU A 846 -5.77 -33.70 -25.00
C LEU A 846 -4.79 -33.40 -23.85
N LEU A 847 -4.97 -33.96 -22.66
CA LEU A 847 -4.06 -33.78 -21.51
C LEU A 847 -2.63 -34.32 -21.76
N GLU A 848 -2.41 -35.14 -22.79
CA GLU A 848 -1.07 -35.59 -23.21
C GLU A 848 -0.37 -34.64 -24.22
N SER A 849 -0.98 -33.50 -24.58
CA SER A 849 -0.46 -32.56 -25.59
C SER A 849 0.52 -31.52 -25.04
N ALA A 850 1.12 -30.70 -25.91
CA ALA A 850 2.02 -29.60 -25.53
C ALA A 850 1.33 -28.41 -24.81
N VAL A 851 0.01 -28.45 -24.63
CA VAL A 851 -0.80 -27.29 -24.18
C VAL A 851 -1.53 -27.54 -22.85
N VAL A 852 -0.98 -28.41 -22.00
CA VAL A 852 -1.61 -28.86 -20.73
C VAL A 852 -2.05 -27.70 -19.85
N TYR A 853 -1.18 -26.70 -19.63
CA TYR A 853 -1.51 -25.55 -18.80
C TYR A 853 -2.76 -24.79 -19.29
N LEU A 854 -2.92 -24.57 -20.60
CA LEU A 854 -4.10 -23.84 -21.11
C LEU A 854 -5.39 -24.67 -20.98
N LEU A 855 -5.30 -25.99 -21.11
CA LEU A 855 -6.42 -26.89 -20.84
C LEU A 855 -6.83 -26.80 -19.36
N LEU A 856 -5.87 -26.89 -18.44
CA LEU A 856 -6.12 -26.76 -17.00
C LEU A 856 -6.70 -25.39 -16.67
N LYS A 857 -6.15 -24.32 -17.25
CA LYS A 857 -6.62 -22.96 -17.07
C LYS A 857 -8.06 -22.76 -17.58
N PHE A 858 -8.42 -23.35 -18.71
CA PHE A 858 -9.80 -23.35 -19.20
C PHE A 858 -10.73 -24.05 -18.22
N VAL A 859 -10.36 -25.25 -17.74
CA VAL A 859 -11.16 -26.01 -16.77
C VAL A 859 -11.35 -25.21 -15.48
N VAL A 860 -10.29 -24.57 -14.95
CA VAL A 860 -10.38 -23.68 -13.78
C VAL A 860 -11.35 -22.54 -14.02
N ALA A 861 -11.21 -21.82 -15.14
CA ALA A 861 -12.09 -20.70 -15.48
C ALA A 861 -13.56 -21.14 -15.62
N TRP A 862 -13.80 -22.29 -16.25
CA TRP A 862 -15.14 -22.85 -16.45
C TRP A 862 -15.77 -23.28 -15.13
N VAL A 863 -15.06 -24.07 -14.33
CA VAL A 863 -15.57 -24.51 -13.02
C VAL A 863 -15.84 -23.31 -12.12
N ASN A 864 -14.90 -22.36 -12.00
CA ASN A 864 -15.10 -21.17 -11.17
C ASN A 864 -16.31 -20.32 -11.62
N GLY A 865 -16.53 -20.17 -12.94
CA GLY A 865 -17.65 -19.39 -13.47
C GLY A 865 -19.02 -20.10 -13.40
N GLN A 866 -19.04 -21.43 -13.31
CA GLN A 866 -20.28 -22.22 -13.35
C GLN A 866 -20.71 -22.75 -11.98
N ILE A 867 -19.77 -23.17 -11.14
CA ILE A 867 -20.05 -24.02 -9.96
C ILE A 867 -21.14 -23.45 -9.05
N ALA A 868 -21.14 -22.14 -8.80
CA ALA A 868 -22.13 -21.46 -7.96
C ALA A 868 -23.58 -21.61 -8.46
N TYR A 869 -23.78 -21.80 -9.76
CA TYR A 869 -25.11 -21.89 -10.40
C TYR A 869 -25.62 -23.32 -10.63
N LEU A 870 -24.73 -24.31 -10.60
CA LEU A 870 -25.06 -25.69 -11.00
C LEU A 870 -26.04 -26.35 -10.02
N GLU A 871 -26.98 -27.13 -10.56
CA GLU A 871 -27.83 -28.00 -9.76
C GLU A 871 -27.04 -29.20 -9.21
N ALA A 872 -27.62 -29.94 -8.26
CA ALA A 872 -26.92 -31.03 -7.58
C ALA A 872 -26.48 -32.16 -8.53
N HIS A 873 -27.28 -32.47 -9.57
CA HIS A 873 -26.91 -33.47 -10.57
C HIS A 873 -25.73 -33.00 -11.45
N GLU A 874 -25.79 -31.76 -11.92
CA GLU A 874 -24.75 -31.15 -12.76
C GLU A 874 -23.43 -31.00 -11.97
N THR A 875 -23.53 -30.62 -10.70
CA THR A 875 -22.39 -30.55 -9.78
C THR A 875 -21.69 -31.91 -9.67
N ALA A 876 -22.45 -33.01 -9.53
CA ALA A 876 -21.89 -34.36 -9.47
C ALA A 876 -21.11 -34.73 -10.74
N VAL A 877 -21.62 -34.36 -11.90
CA VAL A 877 -20.99 -34.60 -13.21
C VAL A 877 -19.67 -33.82 -13.34
N VAL A 878 -19.67 -32.53 -12.98
CA VAL A 878 -18.46 -31.68 -13.03
C VAL A 878 -17.40 -32.16 -12.06
N VAL A 879 -17.82 -32.58 -10.86
CA VAL A 879 -16.95 -33.18 -9.84
C VAL A 879 -16.29 -34.48 -10.32
N ASP A 880 -17.06 -35.42 -10.89
CA ASP A 880 -16.51 -36.68 -11.42
C ASP A 880 -15.46 -36.42 -12.50
N PHE A 881 -15.71 -35.44 -13.36
CA PHE A 881 -14.75 -35.02 -14.38
C PHE A 881 -13.47 -34.40 -13.80
N CYS A 882 -13.58 -33.47 -12.85
CA CYS A 882 -12.41 -32.88 -12.21
C CYS A 882 -11.55 -33.96 -11.54
N MET A 883 -12.18 -34.95 -10.94
CA MET A 883 -11.51 -36.10 -10.33
C MET A 883 -10.77 -36.96 -11.35
N ARG A 884 -11.41 -37.31 -12.48
CA ARG A 884 -10.75 -38.03 -13.57
C ARG A 884 -9.58 -37.23 -14.14
N LEU A 885 -9.72 -35.91 -14.30
CA LEU A 885 -8.67 -35.02 -14.77
C LEU A 885 -7.45 -35.02 -13.82
N LEU A 886 -7.67 -34.91 -12.51
CA LEU A 886 -6.61 -34.98 -11.49
C LEU A 886 -5.89 -36.33 -11.50
N GLN A 887 -6.65 -37.43 -11.58
CA GLN A 887 -6.10 -38.79 -11.65
C GLN A 887 -5.25 -39.01 -12.90
N LEU A 888 -5.74 -38.58 -14.07
CA LEU A 888 -4.99 -38.65 -15.32
C LEU A 888 -3.71 -37.83 -15.25
N TYR A 889 -3.79 -36.55 -14.85
CA TYR A 889 -2.61 -35.69 -14.71
C TYR A 889 -1.55 -36.29 -13.78
N SER A 890 -1.98 -36.82 -12.63
CA SER A 890 -1.08 -37.46 -11.67
C SER A 890 -0.44 -38.73 -12.24
N SER A 891 -1.21 -39.60 -12.90
CA SER A 891 -0.70 -40.84 -13.50
C SER A 891 0.40 -40.59 -14.55
N HIS A 892 0.34 -39.47 -15.26
CA HIS A 892 1.33 -39.10 -16.27
C HIS A 892 2.57 -38.39 -15.71
N ASN A 893 2.52 -37.85 -14.49
CA ASN A 893 3.56 -36.99 -13.92
C ASN A 893 4.23 -37.56 -12.66
N ILE A 894 3.59 -38.52 -11.98
CA ILE A 894 4.16 -39.18 -10.82
C ILE A 894 5.39 -40.01 -11.22
N GLY A 895 6.51 -39.85 -10.50
CA GLY A 895 7.73 -40.61 -10.75
C GLY A 895 8.53 -40.24 -12.02
N LYS A 896 8.11 -39.24 -12.82
CA LYS A 896 8.92 -38.74 -13.94
C LYS A 896 10.12 -37.92 -13.45
N ILE A 897 11.28 -38.57 -13.40
CA ILE A 897 12.57 -37.90 -13.20
C ILE A 897 13.14 -37.55 -14.59
N SER A 898 13.13 -36.27 -14.96
CA SER A 898 13.73 -35.78 -16.21
C SER A 898 15.26 -35.80 -16.11
N LEU A 899 15.87 -36.99 -16.24
CA LEU A 899 17.30 -37.22 -16.05
C LEU A 899 18.18 -36.79 -17.25
N SER A 900 17.60 -36.24 -18.31
CA SER A 900 18.28 -36.01 -19.60
C SER A 900 18.11 -34.60 -20.18
N LEU A 901 17.92 -33.57 -19.34
CA LEU A 901 17.72 -32.18 -19.78
C LEU A 901 18.89 -31.30 -19.31
N SER A 902 19.31 -30.35 -20.15
CA SER A 902 20.26 -29.29 -19.77
C SER A 902 19.70 -28.43 -18.63
N SER A 903 20.54 -27.67 -17.93
CA SER A 903 20.11 -26.81 -16.80
C SER A 903 19.01 -25.81 -17.19
N SER A 904 19.03 -25.27 -18.41
CA SER A 904 17.99 -24.38 -18.93
C SER A 904 16.65 -25.10 -19.13
N LEU A 905 16.66 -26.27 -19.77
CA LEU A 905 15.45 -27.06 -20.02
C LEU A 905 14.85 -27.65 -18.73
N LEU A 906 15.69 -27.92 -17.72
CA LEU A 906 15.22 -28.28 -16.37
C LEU A 906 14.50 -27.11 -15.69
N SER A 907 14.97 -25.88 -15.89
CA SER A 907 14.31 -24.70 -15.33
C SER A 907 12.96 -24.43 -16.00
N GLU A 908 12.88 -24.53 -17.33
CA GLU A 908 11.63 -24.40 -18.09
C GLU A 908 10.61 -25.46 -17.69
N ALA A 909 11.02 -26.73 -17.61
CA ALA A 909 10.15 -27.83 -17.16
C ALA A 909 9.66 -27.65 -15.71
N LYS A 910 10.48 -27.11 -14.81
CA LYS A 910 10.04 -26.74 -13.45
C LYS A 910 9.02 -25.60 -13.48
N THR A 911 9.18 -24.65 -14.40
CA THR A 911 8.28 -23.49 -14.56
C THR A 911 6.91 -23.92 -15.11
N GLU A 912 6.88 -24.85 -16.07
CA GLU A 912 5.63 -25.44 -16.57
C GLU A 912 4.91 -26.25 -15.50
N LYS A 913 5.62 -27.13 -14.79
CA LYS A 913 5.05 -27.89 -13.65
C LYS A 913 4.49 -26.97 -12.57
N TYR A 914 5.19 -25.88 -12.26
CA TYR A 914 4.69 -24.85 -11.33
C TYR A 914 3.34 -24.28 -11.79
N LYS A 915 3.21 -23.90 -13.07
CA LYS A 915 1.98 -23.35 -13.64
C LYS A 915 0.82 -24.35 -13.58
N ASP A 916 1.09 -25.61 -13.93
CA ASP A 916 0.09 -26.69 -13.90
C ASP A 916 -0.41 -26.94 -12.49
N LEU A 917 0.51 -27.16 -11.53
CA LEU A 917 0.15 -27.43 -10.13
C LEU A 917 -0.63 -26.28 -9.52
N ARG A 918 -0.26 -25.03 -9.85
CA ARG A 918 -1.02 -23.87 -9.43
C ARG A 918 -2.46 -23.89 -9.98
N ALA A 919 -2.63 -24.21 -11.27
CA ALA A 919 -3.97 -24.33 -11.86
C ALA A 919 -4.79 -25.45 -11.18
N LEU A 920 -4.18 -26.59 -10.84
CA LEU A 920 -4.87 -27.67 -10.12
C LEU A 920 -5.29 -27.25 -8.71
N LEU A 921 -4.46 -26.50 -7.97
CA LEU A 921 -4.84 -25.97 -6.65
C LEU A 921 -5.97 -24.93 -6.77
N GLN A 922 -5.93 -24.08 -7.80
CA GLN A 922 -7.01 -23.12 -8.09
C GLN A 922 -8.32 -23.84 -8.47
N LEU A 923 -8.23 -24.97 -9.19
CA LEU A 923 -9.40 -25.80 -9.50
C LEU A 923 -10.05 -26.34 -8.22
N LEU A 924 -9.24 -26.92 -7.32
CA LEU A 924 -9.70 -27.43 -6.03
C LEU A 924 -10.33 -26.32 -5.18
N SER A 925 -9.69 -25.14 -5.14
CA SER A 925 -10.24 -23.97 -4.45
C SER A 925 -11.56 -23.49 -5.07
N SER A 926 -11.70 -23.58 -6.40
CA SER A 926 -12.93 -23.21 -7.08
C SER A 926 -14.08 -24.16 -6.73
N LEU A 927 -13.80 -25.46 -6.58
CA LEU A 927 -14.81 -26.43 -6.13
C LEU A 927 -15.31 -26.13 -4.71
N CYS A 928 -14.43 -25.72 -3.78
CA CYS A 928 -14.83 -25.30 -2.43
C CYS A 928 -15.80 -24.11 -2.41
N SER A 929 -15.79 -23.26 -3.45
CA SER A 929 -16.65 -22.07 -3.49
C SER A 929 -18.14 -22.41 -3.55
N LYS A 930 -18.52 -23.62 -3.99
CA LYS A 930 -19.91 -24.09 -4.05
C LYS A 930 -20.62 -24.02 -2.70
N ASP A 931 -19.94 -24.45 -1.64
CA ASP A 931 -20.53 -24.49 -0.30
C ASP A 931 -20.56 -23.09 0.36
N LEU A 932 -19.82 -22.12 -0.17
CA LEU A 932 -19.81 -20.73 0.31
C LEU A 932 -20.85 -19.86 -0.40
N VAL A 933 -21.03 -20.05 -1.71
CA VAL A 933 -21.92 -19.27 -2.58
C VAL A 933 -22.68 -20.23 -3.49
N ASP A 934 -23.89 -20.61 -3.07
CA ASP A 934 -24.79 -21.48 -3.82
C ASP A 934 -26.04 -20.71 -4.29
N PHE A 935 -26.21 -20.57 -5.59
CA PHE A 935 -27.39 -19.97 -6.22
C PHE A 935 -28.40 -21.01 -6.74
N SER A 936 -28.17 -22.31 -6.49
CA SER A 936 -29.09 -23.37 -6.90
C SER A 936 -30.35 -23.43 -6.02
N SER A 937 -31.45 -23.96 -6.56
CA SER A 937 -32.74 -24.04 -5.85
C SER A 937 -32.85 -25.22 -4.88
N ASP A 938 -31.97 -26.20 -5.01
CA ASP A 938 -32.02 -27.46 -4.26
C ASP A 938 -30.99 -27.49 -3.13
N SER A 939 -31.38 -27.94 -1.94
CA SER A 939 -30.43 -28.21 -0.87
C SER A 939 -29.50 -29.36 -1.25
N ILE A 940 -28.18 -29.16 -1.10
CA ILE A 940 -27.06 -30.09 -1.40
C ILE A 940 -27.29 -31.55 -0.93
N GLU A 941 -28.17 -31.75 0.06
CA GLU A 941 -28.48 -33.05 0.68
C GLU A 941 -29.22 -34.06 -0.24
N THR A 942 -29.76 -33.66 -1.40
CA THR A 942 -30.62 -34.53 -2.22
C THR A 942 -29.88 -35.55 -3.11
N HIS A 943 -28.59 -35.36 -3.42
CA HIS A 943 -27.86 -36.22 -4.40
C HIS A 943 -26.45 -36.71 -4.01
N GLY A 944 -26.03 -36.61 -2.74
CA GLY A 944 -24.94 -37.42 -2.19
C GLY A 944 -23.50 -37.15 -2.68
N THR A 945 -23.23 -36.03 -3.37
CA THR A 945 -21.86 -35.66 -3.75
C THR A 945 -21.23 -34.78 -2.68
N ASN A 946 -20.30 -35.32 -1.90
CA ASN A 946 -19.62 -34.56 -0.85
C ASN A 946 -18.38 -33.84 -1.42
N ILE A 947 -18.52 -32.55 -1.76
CA ILE A 947 -17.48 -31.70 -2.34
C ILE A 947 -16.22 -31.67 -1.48
N SER A 948 -16.38 -31.64 -0.15
CA SER A 948 -15.24 -31.64 0.76
C SER A 948 -14.40 -32.92 0.69
N GLN A 949 -15.01 -34.09 0.46
CA GLN A 949 -14.27 -35.35 0.25
C GLN A 949 -13.50 -35.34 -1.08
N VAL A 950 -14.10 -34.77 -2.12
CA VAL A 950 -13.48 -34.62 -3.44
C VAL A 950 -12.26 -33.72 -3.37
N VAL A 951 -12.37 -32.57 -2.70
CA VAL A 951 -11.26 -31.63 -2.55
C VAL A 951 -10.14 -32.24 -1.70
N CYS A 952 -10.49 -32.91 -0.59
CA CYS A 952 -9.54 -33.67 0.22
C CYS A 952 -8.76 -34.70 -0.61
N PHE A 953 -9.47 -35.50 -1.40
CA PHE A 953 -8.83 -36.52 -2.25
C PHE A 953 -8.01 -35.90 -3.37
N GLY A 954 -8.51 -34.82 -3.99
CA GLY A 954 -7.79 -34.06 -5.01
C GLY A 954 -6.49 -33.46 -4.47
N LEU A 955 -6.50 -32.90 -3.26
CA LEU A 955 -5.31 -32.40 -2.60
C LEU A 955 -4.32 -33.54 -2.32
N HIS A 956 -4.82 -34.72 -1.92
CA HIS A 956 -4.00 -35.92 -1.73
C HIS A 956 -3.34 -36.39 -3.04
N ILE A 957 -4.01 -36.25 -4.19
CA ILE A 957 -3.42 -36.54 -5.51
C ILE A 957 -2.32 -35.54 -5.89
N VAL A 958 -2.52 -34.25 -5.63
CA VAL A 958 -1.62 -33.17 -6.08
C VAL A 958 -0.40 -33.03 -5.18
N THR A 959 -0.56 -33.26 -3.88
CA THR A 959 0.50 -33.01 -2.88
C THR A 959 1.83 -33.76 -3.16
N PRO A 960 1.85 -35.05 -3.54
CA PRO A 960 3.09 -35.75 -3.91
C PRO A 960 3.85 -35.14 -5.10
N LEU A 961 3.19 -34.31 -5.91
CA LEU A 961 3.78 -33.61 -7.06
C LEU A 961 4.46 -32.29 -6.66
N ILE A 962 4.16 -31.76 -5.47
CA ILE A 962 4.73 -30.51 -4.93
C ILE A 962 6.01 -30.84 -4.15
N SER A 963 7.17 -30.52 -4.73
CA SER A 963 8.47 -30.68 -4.06
C SER A 963 8.85 -29.43 -3.24
N LEU A 964 9.79 -29.59 -2.30
CA LEU A 964 10.33 -28.47 -1.51
C LEU A 964 10.93 -27.36 -2.38
N ASP A 965 11.50 -27.71 -3.54
CA ASP A 965 11.99 -26.74 -4.51
C ASP A 965 10.87 -25.92 -5.16
N LEU A 966 9.69 -26.53 -5.38
CA LEU A 966 8.53 -25.84 -5.94
C LEU A 966 7.87 -24.90 -4.92
N LEU A 967 7.97 -25.20 -3.63
CA LEU A 967 7.51 -24.30 -2.57
C LEU A 967 8.34 -23.01 -2.43
N LYS A 968 9.50 -22.91 -3.10
CA LYS A 968 10.25 -21.65 -3.23
C LYS A 968 9.53 -20.63 -4.12
N TYR A 969 8.56 -21.06 -4.94
CA TYR A 969 7.71 -20.14 -5.70
C TYR A 969 6.58 -19.61 -4.80
N PRO A 970 6.57 -18.32 -4.43
CA PRO A 970 5.72 -17.79 -3.37
C PRO A 970 4.23 -17.97 -3.67
N LYS A 971 3.82 -17.76 -4.93
CA LYS A 971 2.41 -17.92 -5.34
C LYS A 971 1.90 -19.36 -5.21
N LEU A 972 2.74 -20.37 -5.51
CA LEU A 972 2.34 -21.77 -5.35
C LEU A 972 2.26 -22.15 -3.87
N CYS A 973 3.25 -21.70 -3.09
CA CYS A 973 3.29 -21.90 -1.64
C CYS A 973 2.02 -21.31 -0.98
N HIS A 974 1.71 -20.06 -1.30
CA HIS A 974 0.50 -19.38 -0.83
C HIS A 974 -0.78 -20.12 -1.24
N ASP A 975 -0.96 -20.45 -2.52
CA ASP A 975 -2.17 -21.15 -3.00
C ASP A 975 -2.35 -22.53 -2.33
N TYR A 976 -1.24 -23.24 -2.06
CA TYR A 976 -1.25 -24.53 -1.37
C TYR A 976 -1.64 -24.42 0.11
N PHE A 977 -1.00 -23.51 0.86
CA PHE A 977 -1.31 -23.31 2.28
C PHE A 977 -2.66 -22.62 2.49
N SER A 978 -3.10 -21.76 1.58
CA SER A 978 -4.42 -21.15 1.60
C SER A 978 -5.52 -22.21 1.45
N LEU A 979 -5.37 -23.13 0.47
CA LEU A 979 -6.31 -24.23 0.29
C LEU A 979 -6.31 -25.18 1.49
N LEU A 980 -5.14 -25.49 2.03
CA LEU A 980 -5.01 -26.35 3.21
C LEU A 980 -5.67 -25.72 4.45
N SER A 981 -5.42 -24.43 4.70
CA SER A 981 -6.04 -23.67 5.80
C SER A 981 -7.55 -23.65 5.66
N HIS A 982 -8.05 -23.32 4.47
CA HIS A 982 -9.48 -23.28 4.18
C HIS A 982 -10.16 -24.63 4.43
N LEU A 983 -9.54 -25.72 3.98
CA LEU A 983 -10.07 -27.07 4.14
C LEU A 983 -10.17 -27.49 5.61
N LEU A 984 -9.20 -27.10 6.43
CA LEU A 984 -9.19 -27.39 7.87
C LEU A 984 -10.14 -26.49 8.67
N GLU A 985 -10.34 -25.26 8.21
CA GLU A 985 -11.28 -24.29 8.82
C GLU A 985 -12.74 -24.63 8.53
N VAL A 986 -13.07 -25.00 7.29
CA VAL A 986 -14.45 -25.19 6.84
C VAL A 986 -14.90 -26.66 6.94
N TYR A 987 -14.02 -27.63 6.70
CA TYR A 987 -14.38 -29.05 6.64
C TYR A 987 -13.57 -29.95 7.60
N PRO A 988 -13.47 -29.63 8.90
CA PRO A 988 -12.71 -30.45 9.84
C PRO A 988 -13.30 -31.87 10.01
N GLU A 989 -14.60 -32.06 9.76
CA GLU A 989 -15.26 -33.37 9.86
C GLU A 989 -14.76 -34.36 8.81
N THR A 990 -14.56 -33.90 7.57
CA THR A 990 -14.06 -34.77 6.49
C THR A 990 -12.57 -35.03 6.61
N VAL A 991 -11.83 -34.07 7.16
CA VAL A 991 -10.41 -34.28 7.50
C VAL A 991 -10.28 -35.39 8.55
N ALA A 992 -11.19 -35.43 9.53
CA ALA A 992 -11.23 -36.48 10.55
C ALA A 992 -11.53 -37.89 9.99
N GLN A 993 -12.05 -37.97 8.76
CA GLN A 993 -12.40 -39.23 8.08
C GLN A 993 -11.31 -39.71 7.11
N LEU A 994 -10.21 -38.96 6.96
CA LEU A 994 -9.09 -39.33 6.09
C LEU A 994 -8.41 -40.63 6.56
N ASN A 995 -7.72 -41.31 5.65
CA ASN A 995 -6.89 -42.46 6.05
C ASN A 995 -5.66 -41.98 6.87
N GLY A 996 -5.03 -42.90 7.60
CA GLY A 996 -3.91 -42.56 8.50
C GLY A 996 -2.72 -41.91 7.79
N GLU A 997 -2.41 -42.33 6.56
CA GLU A 997 -1.30 -41.80 5.77
C GLU A 997 -1.56 -40.37 5.28
N ALA A 998 -2.73 -40.07 4.72
CA ALA A 998 -3.08 -38.73 4.25
C ALA A 998 -3.19 -37.74 5.41
N PHE A 999 -3.77 -38.16 6.53
CA PHE A 999 -3.85 -37.33 7.73
C PHE A 999 -2.44 -37.01 8.27
N THR A 1000 -1.54 -37.99 8.34
CA THR A 1000 -0.14 -37.77 8.77
C THR A 1000 0.59 -36.80 7.84
N HIS A 1001 0.34 -36.88 6.53
CA HIS A 1001 0.93 -35.96 5.56
C HIS A 1001 0.47 -34.52 5.77
N VAL A 1002 -0.85 -34.28 5.93
CA VAL A 1002 -1.40 -32.94 6.21
C VAL A 1002 -0.72 -32.29 7.41
N LEU A 1003 -0.49 -33.07 8.46
CA LEU A 1003 0.15 -32.59 9.68
C LEU A 1003 1.64 -32.32 9.49
N GLY A 1004 2.34 -33.16 8.73
CA GLY A 1004 3.73 -32.90 8.34
C GLY A 1004 3.86 -31.58 7.56
N THR A 1005 2.90 -31.28 6.68
CA THR A 1005 2.83 -30.01 5.98
C THR A 1005 2.60 -28.82 6.93
N LEU A 1006 1.69 -28.95 7.89
CA LEU A 1006 1.44 -27.88 8.88
C LEU A 1006 2.67 -27.63 9.76
N ASP A 1007 3.35 -28.68 10.21
CA ASP A 1007 4.57 -28.56 11.01
C ASP A 1007 5.70 -27.89 10.22
N PHE A 1008 5.85 -28.23 8.93
CA PHE A 1008 6.75 -27.52 8.03
C PHE A 1008 6.38 -26.04 7.87
N GLY A 1009 5.09 -25.73 7.66
CA GLY A 1009 4.61 -24.37 7.46
C GLY A 1009 4.72 -23.49 8.71
N LEU A 1010 4.63 -24.05 9.91
CA LEU A 1010 4.82 -23.33 11.17
C LEU A 1010 6.24 -22.76 11.35
N HIS A 1011 7.23 -23.40 10.76
CA HIS A 1011 8.64 -22.99 10.84
C HIS A 1011 9.13 -22.35 9.53
N TYR A 1012 8.20 -21.97 8.65
CA TYR A 1012 8.51 -21.33 7.39
C TYR A 1012 8.87 -19.85 7.59
N GLN A 1013 9.67 -19.28 6.66
CA GLN A 1013 10.16 -17.91 6.79
C GLN A 1013 9.07 -16.85 6.54
N ASP A 1014 8.05 -17.19 5.76
CA ASP A 1014 6.95 -16.29 5.42
C ASP A 1014 5.88 -16.27 6.53
N THR A 1015 5.66 -15.09 7.11
CA THR A 1015 4.71 -14.89 8.21
C THR A 1015 3.26 -15.17 7.80
N GLU A 1016 2.88 -14.98 6.53
CA GLU A 1016 1.52 -15.26 6.08
C GLU A 1016 1.23 -16.76 6.08
N VAL A 1017 2.22 -17.57 5.67
CA VAL A 1017 2.13 -19.03 5.70
C VAL A 1017 2.03 -19.54 7.13
N VAL A 1018 2.82 -18.98 8.05
CA VAL A 1018 2.74 -19.32 9.48
C VAL A 1018 1.36 -18.97 10.04
N ASP A 1019 0.81 -17.79 9.72
CA ASP A 1019 -0.55 -17.41 10.14
C ASP A 1019 -1.63 -18.36 9.61
N MET A 1020 -1.56 -18.76 8.33
CA MET A 1020 -2.44 -19.78 7.74
C MET A 1020 -2.37 -21.10 8.51
N CYS A 1021 -1.16 -21.58 8.82
CA CYS A 1021 -0.98 -22.81 9.60
C CYS A 1021 -1.54 -22.68 11.02
N LEU A 1022 -1.39 -21.52 11.67
CA LEU A 1022 -1.95 -21.25 13.00
C LEU A 1022 -3.48 -21.25 12.98
N ARG A 1023 -4.10 -20.63 11.97
CA ARG A 1023 -5.56 -20.65 11.78
C ARG A 1023 -6.07 -22.06 11.52
N ALA A 1024 -5.37 -22.82 10.70
CA ALA A 1024 -5.67 -24.22 10.44
C ALA A 1024 -5.60 -25.08 11.72
N LEU A 1025 -4.56 -24.90 12.54
CA LEU A 1025 -4.40 -25.62 13.82
C LEU A 1025 -5.46 -25.24 14.84
N LYS A 1026 -5.81 -23.95 14.93
CA LYS A 1026 -6.92 -23.47 15.75
C LYS A 1026 -8.21 -24.22 15.38
N ALA A 1027 -8.53 -24.30 14.10
CA ALA A 1027 -9.75 -24.95 13.63
C ALA A 1027 -9.78 -26.44 13.99
N LEU A 1028 -8.70 -27.17 13.70
CA LEU A 1028 -8.56 -28.59 14.05
C LEU A 1028 -8.70 -28.86 15.54
N ALA A 1029 -7.98 -28.11 16.37
CA ALA A 1029 -8.01 -28.28 17.83
C ALA A 1029 -9.39 -27.91 18.41
N SER A 1030 -10.02 -26.84 17.90
CA SER A 1030 -11.36 -26.41 18.32
C SER A 1030 -12.42 -27.45 17.96
N TYR A 1031 -12.34 -28.02 16.75
CA TYR A 1031 -13.23 -29.09 16.32
C TYR A 1031 -13.09 -30.32 17.23
N HIS A 1032 -11.86 -30.78 17.49
CA HIS A 1032 -11.65 -31.92 18.38
C HIS A 1032 -12.21 -31.66 19.79
N TYR A 1033 -11.94 -30.49 20.36
CA TYR A 1033 -12.41 -30.12 21.69
C TYR A 1033 -13.93 -30.07 21.77
N THR A 1034 -14.58 -29.42 20.83
CA THR A 1034 -16.05 -29.29 20.82
C THR A 1034 -16.74 -30.64 20.65
N GLN A 1035 -16.23 -31.52 19.79
CA GLN A 1035 -16.78 -32.87 19.59
C GLN A 1035 -16.61 -33.76 20.83
N THR A 1036 -15.46 -33.72 21.49
CA THR A 1036 -15.22 -34.51 22.71
C THR A 1036 -16.07 -34.05 23.87
N VAL A 1037 -16.26 -32.74 24.05
CA VAL A 1037 -17.19 -32.16 25.05
C VAL A 1037 -18.63 -32.59 24.77
N CYS A 1038 -19.02 -32.74 23.50
CA CYS A 1038 -20.32 -33.25 23.09
C CYS A 1038 -20.45 -34.79 23.16
N GLY A 1039 -19.44 -35.50 23.70
CA GLY A 1039 -19.45 -36.97 23.85
C GLY A 1039 -19.18 -37.75 22.55
N LYS A 1040 -18.71 -37.09 21.49
CA LYS A 1040 -18.33 -37.71 20.21
C LYS A 1040 -16.81 -37.96 20.16
N THR A 1041 -16.36 -38.81 19.24
CA THR A 1041 -14.94 -39.23 19.12
C THR A 1041 -14.01 -38.17 18.51
N GLY A 1042 -14.54 -37.06 17.97
CA GLY A 1042 -13.75 -35.97 17.37
C GLY A 1042 -12.88 -36.45 16.19
N LEU A 1043 -11.56 -36.26 16.27
CA LEU A 1043 -10.59 -36.77 15.26
C LEU A 1043 -10.35 -38.29 15.37
N GLY A 1044 -11.07 -39.00 16.25
CA GLY A 1044 -11.13 -40.47 16.26
C GLY A 1044 -9.80 -41.17 16.51
N LEU A 1045 -9.52 -42.22 15.72
CA LEU A 1045 -8.32 -43.07 15.82
C LEU A 1045 -7.00 -42.33 15.55
N HIS A 1046 -7.06 -41.15 14.94
CA HIS A 1046 -5.87 -40.37 14.58
C HIS A 1046 -5.17 -39.73 15.80
N ILE A 1047 -5.85 -39.59 16.95
CA ILE A 1047 -5.28 -39.00 18.17
C ILE A 1047 -4.58 -40.05 19.04
N ALA A 1048 -4.99 -41.31 18.94
CA ALA A 1048 -4.38 -42.38 19.73
C ALA A 1048 -2.92 -42.55 19.32
N GLY A 1049 -2.00 -42.27 20.24
CA GLY A 1049 -0.57 -42.49 20.05
C GLY A 1049 -0.30 -43.87 19.44
N LEU A 1050 0.34 -43.91 18.27
CA LEU A 1050 0.82 -45.15 17.69
C LEU A 1050 1.69 -45.86 18.73
N LYS A 1051 1.37 -47.11 19.06
CA LYS A 1051 2.26 -47.92 19.89
C LYS A 1051 3.45 -48.33 19.01
N ASP A 1052 4.66 -47.97 19.42
CA ASP A 1052 5.87 -48.51 18.78
C ASP A 1052 5.88 -50.05 18.88
N PRO A 1053 6.63 -50.76 18.01
CA PRO A 1053 6.82 -52.22 18.13
C PRO A 1053 7.34 -52.67 19.50
N GLY A 1054 7.92 -51.75 20.28
CA GLY A 1054 8.38 -51.95 21.67
C GLY A 1054 7.35 -51.62 22.76
N GLY A 1055 6.10 -51.29 22.44
CA GLY A 1055 5.02 -51.07 23.41
C GLY A 1055 4.95 -49.67 24.04
N ASN A 1056 5.81 -48.73 23.63
CA ASN A 1056 5.75 -47.33 24.07
C ASN A 1056 4.65 -46.58 23.31
N LEU A 1057 3.79 -45.85 24.03
CA LEU A 1057 2.83 -44.93 23.40
C LEU A 1057 3.59 -43.74 22.82
N GLN A 1058 3.52 -43.52 21.51
CA GLN A 1058 3.91 -42.24 20.91
C GLN A 1058 2.98 -41.13 21.39
N GLU A 1059 3.49 -39.90 21.45
CA GLU A 1059 2.67 -38.73 21.80
C GLU A 1059 1.58 -38.48 20.75
N GLY A 1060 0.39 -38.09 21.21
CA GLY A 1060 -0.71 -37.69 20.32
C GLY A 1060 -0.32 -36.49 19.44
N ILE A 1061 -1.01 -36.34 18.32
CA ILE A 1061 -0.70 -35.30 17.34
C ILE A 1061 -0.89 -33.88 17.91
N LEU A 1062 -1.97 -33.67 18.66
CA LEU A 1062 -2.22 -32.39 19.33
C LEU A 1062 -1.15 -32.10 20.39
N SER A 1063 -0.64 -33.13 21.06
CA SER A 1063 0.50 -33.03 21.98
C SER A 1063 1.77 -32.55 21.29
N ARG A 1064 2.06 -33.03 20.06
CA ARG A 1064 3.19 -32.58 19.23
C ARG A 1064 3.07 -31.10 18.87
N PHE A 1065 1.90 -30.66 18.38
CA PHE A 1065 1.68 -29.25 18.04
C PHE A 1065 1.68 -28.34 19.26
N LEU A 1066 1.16 -28.80 20.41
CA LEU A 1066 1.25 -28.06 21.66
C LEU A 1066 2.72 -27.82 22.06
N ARG A 1067 3.57 -28.85 21.97
CA ARG A 1067 5.01 -28.71 22.22
C ARG A 1067 5.67 -27.77 21.20
N SER A 1068 5.41 -27.99 19.91
CA SER A 1068 5.98 -27.20 18.81
C SER A 1068 5.62 -25.71 18.95
N LEU A 1069 4.35 -25.40 19.21
CA LEU A 1069 3.88 -24.03 19.38
C LEU A 1069 4.43 -23.37 20.65
N LEU A 1070 4.54 -24.10 21.78
CA LEU A 1070 5.21 -23.60 22.97
C LEU A 1070 6.70 -23.36 22.72
N GLN A 1071 7.36 -24.22 21.95
CA GLN A 1071 8.76 -24.04 21.58
C GLN A 1071 8.96 -22.80 20.71
N LEU A 1072 8.13 -22.63 19.67
CA LEU A 1072 8.09 -21.45 18.82
C LEU A 1072 7.92 -20.18 19.65
N LEU A 1073 6.92 -20.15 20.54
CA LEU A 1073 6.59 -18.97 21.34
C LEU A 1073 7.62 -18.63 22.43
N LEU A 1074 8.27 -19.63 23.02
CA LEU A 1074 9.19 -19.44 24.15
C LEU A 1074 10.66 -19.30 23.73
N PHE A 1075 11.10 -19.98 22.68
CA PHE A 1075 12.53 -20.12 22.37
C PHE A 1075 12.94 -19.61 20.98
N GLU A 1076 12.04 -19.60 20.00
CA GLU A 1076 12.37 -19.21 18.63
C GLU A 1076 12.14 -17.72 18.37
N ASP A 1077 12.68 -17.19 17.27
CA ASP A 1077 12.44 -15.83 16.81
C ASP A 1077 11.24 -15.81 15.86
N TYR A 1078 10.27 -14.94 16.11
CA TYR A 1078 9.03 -14.82 15.34
C TYR A 1078 8.53 -13.37 15.34
N SER A 1079 7.69 -13.02 14.36
CA SER A 1079 7.03 -11.71 14.31
C SER A 1079 5.98 -11.59 15.42
N PRO A 1080 5.97 -10.51 16.23
CA PRO A 1080 4.99 -10.32 17.31
C PRO A 1080 3.54 -10.29 16.80
N ASP A 1081 3.32 -10.03 15.51
CA ASP A 1081 2.00 -10.06 14.88
C ASP A 1081 1.36 -11.45 14.91
N LEU A 1082 2.18 -12.51 14.98
CA LEU A 1082 1.71 -13.89 15.05
C LEU A 1082 1.17 -14.28 16.43
N VAL A 1083 1.43 -13.49 17.48
CA VAL A 1083 1.07 -13.88 18.86
C VAL A 1083 -0.44 -14.02 19.03
N SER A 1084 -1.25 -13.20 18.36
CA SER A 1084 -2.71 -13.33 18.43
C SER A 1084 -3.21 -14.62 17.78
N SER A 1085 -2.66 -14.99 16.63
CA SER A 1085 -3.03 -16.21 15.90
C SER A 1085 -2.52 -17.45 16.63
N ALA A 1086 -1.32 -17.37 17.22
CA ALA A 1086 -0.75 -18.41 18.04
C ALA A 1086 -1.54 -18.61 19.34
N ALA A 1087 -1.99 -17.53 19.99
CA ALA A 1087 -2.87 -17.61 21.16
C ALA A 1087 -4.18 -18.34 20.84
N ASP A 1088 -4.77 -18.01 19.69
CA ASP A 1088 -5.98 -18.66 19.23
C ASP A 1088 -5.79 -20.16 18.96
N ALA A 1089 -4.64 -20.57 18.42
CA ALA A 1089 -4.32 -21.99 18.24
C ALA A 1089 -3.99 -22.69 19.56
N LEU A 1090 -3.31 -22.01 20.48
CA LEU A 1090 -2.81 -22.57 21.73
C LEU A 1090 -3.94 -22.86 22.73
N LEU A 1091 -4.95 -22.00 22.83
CA LEU A 1091 -6.07 -22.18 23.77
C LEU A 1091 -6.77 -23.55 23.62
N PRO A 1092 -7.30 -23.93 22.44
CA PRO A 1092 -7.94 -25.24 22.26
C PRO A 1092 -6.95 -26.40 22.42
N LEU A 1093 -5.67 -26.23 22.06
CA LEU A 1093 -4.64 -27.25 22.27
C LEU A 1093 -4.40 -27.54 23.77
N ILE A 1094 -4.32 -26.50 24.61
CA ILE A 1094 -4.19 -26.64 26.06
C ILE A 1094 -5.44 -27.32 26.65
N LEU A 1095 -6.63 -26.96 26.17
CA LEU A 1095 -7.89 -27.55 26.65
C LEU A 1095 -8.00 -29.05 26.30
N CYS A 1096 -7.48 -29.46 25.15
CA CYS A 1096 -7.40 -30.87 24.74
C CYS A 1096 -6.35 -31.67 25.54
N GLU A 1097 -5.18 -31.08 25.80
CA GLU A 1097 -3.99 -31.79 26.32
C GLU A 1097 -3.50 -31.21 27.66
N GLN A 1098 -4.42 -31.04 28.62
CA GLN A 1098 -4.12 -30.43 29.92
C GLN A 1098 -2.99 -31.15 30.67
N GLY A 1099 -2.95 -32.48 30.60
CA GLY A 1099 -1.92 -33.28 31.27
C GLY A 1099 -0.52 -33.10 30.65
N LEU A 1100 -0.41 -32.92 29.33
CA LEU A 1100 0.86 -32.62 28.68
C LEU A 1100 1.30 -31.18 28.98
N TYR A 1101 0.38 -30.21 28.91
CA TYR A 1101 0.69 -28.83 29.28
C TYR A 1101 1.24 -28.73 30.71
N GLN A 1102 0.62 -29.41 31.68
CA GLN A 1102 1.11 -29.46 33.06
C GLN A 1102 2.49 -30.12 33.17
N ARG A 1103 2.73 -31.23 32.46
CA ARG A 1103 4.05 -31.88 32.43
C ARG A 1103 5.14 -30.97 31.83
N LEU A 1104 4.88 -30.36 30.67
CA LEU A 1104 5.82 -29.43 30.04
C LEU A 1104 6.08 -28.21 30.94
N GLY A 1105 5.04 -27.68 31.58
CA GLY A 1105 5.17 -26.62 32.58
C GLY A 1105 6.08 -27.04 33.73
N ASN A 1106 5.88 -28.23 34.31
CA ASN A 1106 6.70 -28.76 35.39
C ASN A 1106 8.15 -29.03 34.95
N GLU A 1107 8.38 -29.55 33.75
CA GLU A 1107 9.72 -29.72 33.18
C GLU A 1107 10.46 -28.39 33.05
N LEU A 1108 9.76 -27.33 32.60
CA LEU A 1108 10.32 -25.99 32.53
C LEU A 1108 10.64 -25.44 33.93
N ILE A 1109 9.76 -25.66 34.91
CA ILE A 1109 9.96 -25.27 36.32
C ILE A 1109 11.15 -26.01 36.94
N GLU A 1110 11.30 -27.31 36.68
CA GLU A 1110 12.41 -28.12 37.20
C GLU A 1110 13.76 -27.74 36.59
N ARG A 1111 13.79 -27.36 35.32
CA ARG A 1111 15.00 -26.88 34.63
C ARG A 1111 15.48 -25.52 35.14
N GLN A 1112 14.65 -24.77 35.86
CA GLN A 1112 15.06 -23.48 36.43
C GLN A 1112 15.84 -23.67 37.73
N ALA A 1113 17.15 -23.36 37.68
CA ALA A 1113 18.05 -23.44 38.84
C ALA A 1113 17.81 -22.30 39.86
N ASN A 1114 17.33 -21.13 39.43
CA ASN A 1114 17.10 -20.00 40.31
C ASN A 1114 15.71 -20.10 40.99
N PRO A 1115 15.62 -20.14 42.33
CA PRO A 1115 14.36 -20.33 43.05
C PRO A 1115 13.36 -19.17 42.82
N THR A 1116 13.87 -17.94 42.60
CA THR A 1116 13.01 -16.78 42.32
C THR A 1116 12.37 -16.90 40.94
N LEU A 1117 13.14 -17.26 39.91
CA LEU A 1117 12.65 -17.49 38.54
C LEU A 1117 11.71 -18.68 38.48
N ARG A 1118 12.00 -19.73 39.26
CA ARG A 1118 11.12 -20.90 39.42
C ARG A 1118 9.74 -20.50 39.92
N SER A 1119 9.67 -19.71 41.00
CA SER A 1119 8.39 -19.23 41.56
C SER A 1119 7.62 -18.31 40.60
N ARG A 1120 8.33 -17.48 39.83
CA ARG A 1120 7.71 -16.60 38.82
C ARG A 1120 7.17 -17.38 37.64
N LEU A 1121 7.93 -18.36 37.15
CA LEU A 1121 7.48 -19.26 36.08
C LEU A 1121 6.23 -20.03 36.51
N GLU A 1122 6.20 -20.52 37.75
CA GLU A 1122 5.04 -21.20 38.33
C GLU A 1122 3.81 -20.28 38.38
N ASN A 1123 3.95 -19.07 38.91
CA ASN A 1123 2.88 -18.07 38.95
C ASN A 1123 2.38 -17.65 37.55
N ALA A 1124 3.30 -17.51 36.59
CA ALA A 1124 2.99 -17.12 35.22
C ALA A 1124 2.24 -18.23 34.47
N LEU A 1125 2.69 -19.49 34.59
CA LEU A 1125 2.01 -20.66 34.04
C LEU A 1125 0.61 -20.86 34.64
N GLN A 1126 0.44 -20.59 35.94
CA GLN A 1126 -0.86 -20.61 36.60
C GLN A 1126 -1.75 -19.46 36.11
N SER A 1127 -1.20 -18.26 35.98
CA SER A 1127 -1.95 -17.09 35.50
C SER A 1127 -2.42 -17.24 34.05
N LEU A 1128 -1.63 -17.93 33.20
CA LEU A 1128 -1.99 -18.17 31.81
C LEU A 1128 -3.36 -18.86 31.66
N THR A 1129 -3.64 -19.84 32.52
CA THR A 1129 -4.86 -20.67 32.46
C THR A 1129 -5.96 -20.26 33.44
N SER A 1130 -5.67 -19.43 34.45
CA SER A 1130 -6.62 -19.07 35.52
C SER A 1130 -6.96 -17.58 35.62
N ALA A 1131 -6.16 -16.69 35.03
CA ALA A 1131 -6.42 -15.25 35.10
C ALA A 1131 -7.59 -14.81 34.21
N ASN A 1132 -8.20 -13.66 34.55
CA ASN A 1132 -9.30 -13.03 33.81
C ASN A 1132 -10.59 -13.87 33.69
N GLN A 1133 -10.81 -14.83 34.60
CA GLN A 1133 -11.98 -15.72 34.58
C GLN A 1133 -12.11 -16.51 33.26
N LEU A 1134 -11.00 -17.11 32.82
CA LEU A 1134 -10.98 -17.98 31.65
C LEU A 1134 -11.85 -19.21 31.90
N SER A 1135 -12.91 -19.40 31.11
CA SER A 1135 -13.74 -20.62 31.14
C SER A 1135 -13.18 -21.70 30.22
N SER A 1136 -13.75 -22.90 30.22
CA SER A 1136 -13.44 -23.96 29.26
C SER A 1136 -14.18 -23.81 27.93
N THR A 1137 -14.73 -22.64 27.61
CA THR A 1137 -15.51 -22.37 26.38
C THR A 1137 -14.64 -21.75 25.29
N LEU A 1138 -14.97 -22.01 24.02
CA LEU A 1138 -14.25 -21.45 22.87
C LEU A 1138 -15.02 -20.28 22.21
N ASP A 1139 -15.51 -19.36 23.02
CA ASP A 1139 -16.22 -18.15 22.55
C ASP A 1139 -15.29 -16.95 22.37
N ARG A 1140 -15.74 -15.95 21.60
CA ARG A 1140 -14.93 -14.77 21.22
C ARG A 1140 -14.36 -14.03 22.44
N ILE A 1141 -15.09 -13.98 23.54
CA ILE A 1141 -14.66 -13.30 24.78
C ILE A 1141 -13.50 -14.06 25.41
N ASN A 1142 -13.56 -15.39 25.44
CA ASN A 1142 -12.50 -16.21 26.01
C ASN A 1142 -11.22 -16.18 25.19
N TYR A 1143 -11.31 -16.15 23.85
CA TYR A 1143 -10.14 -15.90 22.99
C TYR A 1143 -9.48 -14.55 23.30
N GLN A 1144 -10.26 -13.48 23.47
CA GLN A 1144 -9.71 -12.17 23.85
C GLN A 1144 -9.03 -12.19 25.22
N ARG A 1145 -9.62 -12.87 26.20
CA ARG A 1145 -9.02 -13.05 27.54
C ARG A 1145 -7.72 -13.84 27.47
N PHE A 1146 -7.69 -14.95 26.73
CA PHE A 1146 -6.51 -15.79 26.61
C PHE A 1146 -5.37 -15.08 25.85
N ARG A 1147 -5.67 -14.35 24.76
CA ARG A 1147 -4.67 -13.50 24.07
C ARG A 1147 -3.99 -12.54 25.04
N LYS A 1148 -4.76 -11.89 25.91
CA LYS A 1148 -4.22 -11.00 26.95
C LYS A 1148 -3.36 -11.75 27.96
N ASN A 1149 -3.80 -12.93 28.41
CA ASN A 1149 -3.03 -13.77 29.35
C ASN A 1149 -1.71 -14.23 28.72
N LEU A 1150 -1.72 -14.70 27.47
CA LEU A 1150 -0.53 -15.16 26.76
C LEU A 1150 0.46 -14.02 26.51
N ASN A 1151 -0.02 -12.85 26.12
CA ASN A 1151 0.84 -11.67 25.99
C ASN A 1151 1.57 -11.36 27.30
N ASN A 1152 0.84 -11.29 28.41
CA ASN A 1152 1.45 -11.05 29.72
C ASN A 1152 2.47 -12.15 30.10
N PHE A 1153 2.12 -13.41 29.84
CA PHE A 1153 2.99 -14.55 30.07
C PHE A 1153 4.29 -14.45 29.27
N LEU A 1154 4.24 -14.13 27.97
CA LEU A 1154 5.42 -14.01 27.12
C LEU A 1154 6.32 -12.85 27.54
N ILE A 1155 5.74 -11.71 27.93
CA ILE A 1155 6.48 -10.55 28.44
C ILE A 1155 7.25 -10.91 29.72
N GLU A 1156 6.63 -11.70 30.60
CA GLU A 1156 7.24 -12.08 31.87
C GLU A 1156 8.28 -13.19 31.70
N VAL A 1157 8.01 -14.18 30.85
CA VAL A 1157 8.71 -15.47 30.86
C VAL A 1157 9.79 -15.59 29.77
N ARG A 1158 9.54 -15.06 28.56
CA ARG A 1158 10.44 -15.27 27.41
C ARG A 1158 11.84 -14.70 27.65
N GLY A 1159 11.95 -13.62 28.42
CA GLY A 1159 13.21 -12.96 28.75
C GLY A 1159 14.22 -13.87 29.45
N PHE A 1160 13.79 -14.63 30.48
CA PHE A 1160 14.70 -15.51 31.24
C PHE A 1160 14.82 -16.92 30.67
N LEU A 1161 13.83 -17.39 29.89
CA LEU A 1161 13.93 -18.71 29.27
C LEU A 1161 14.97 -18.75 28.15
N ARG A 1162 15.28 -17.61 27.52
CA ARG A 1162 16.27 -17.50 26.44
C ARG A 1162 17.69 -17.17 26.93
N THR A 1163 17.85 -16.69 28.17
CA THR A 1163 19.16 -16.55 28.82
C THR A 1163 19.60 -17.91 29.34
N LYS A 1164 20.56 -18.55 28.67
CA LYS A 1164 21.22 -19.78 29.13
C LYS A 1164 22.25 -19.51 30.21
#